data_AF-A0A397TZQ9-F1
#
_entry.id   AF-A0A397TZQ9-F1
#
_cell.length_a   1.000
_cell.length_b   1.000
_cell.length_c   1.000
_cell.angle_alpha   90.00
_cell.angle_beta   90.00
_cell.angle_gamma   90.00
#
_symmetry.space_group_name_H-M   'P 1'
#
loop_
_entity.id
_entity.type
_entity.pdbx_description
1 polymer ?
#
loop_
_entity_poly.entity_id
_entity_poly.type
_entity_poly.pdbx_seq_one_letter_code
_entity_poly.pdbx_strand_id
1 'polypeptide(L)'
;MKPVKFSLLAWALLTLASSAPGHAHVVSPRNVGPARRVNFGPELNHRTYSAPSIKKFGTFTVSDDSDPKDIAIKFVKSKLHPKADFVIKDIYKSDNNGVTHVYLKQVVNGLYVTNSDINVNIDQYGRIISYGDSFVKPNKPVTPPPIKISKNGVKVNLVAGDMQFVFDEHDTIYLKSPSTDSISDSLTYSINDDVGPVISPEEALNSLARFINQEIPNPEKIKYTEVGEYGNTESFLLLNNVPFALSDVKMSQSYIQLDDQTLQLVWDIQVEMENNWYHAHVNANTGELIALMDWVSDAVYNVFPLGTNDPSDGPREIVKDPYDIIASPLGWHSQGKMNYTNTIGNNVYAHENLKGNYEWENNYRPEGGSLLAFDFPLDLSKAPKTYIDASVTNLFYWNNLIHDLFYRYGFNEVAGNFQQYNHGKGGKDNDAVVANAQDGSGFNNANFATPPDGQHGKMRMYVWDVIEPWRDGDLESGIIIHEYSHGISTRLTGGPANSNCLGWGEAGGMGEGWGDFFATILRMNSSHNRYSDFGMGDWANGGEGIRRYPYSTSLKTNPELFSYLDKPGYWGVHAKGAVWAETLYEVYWNLVDKHGFTLDWFPPVLDESTPPSSSDWYSPESKKKKLIPKHGNTLTLQLVVDGLKLQPCRPFFIDARDAIIQADEILTGGDNFCEIWRGFAKRGLGVKAKVIGGSPWGGGIHKDDFKVPKKCKKDHDDDDDDYSDDDD
;
A
#
# COMPACT_ATOMS: atom_id res chain seq x y z
N MET A 1 54.43 -15.20 -4.97
CA MET A 1 55.20 -16.12 -4.10
C MET A 1 54.79 -15.88 -2.65
N LYS A 2 54.12 -16.88 -2.06
CA LYS A 2 53.88 -17.17 -0.63
C LYS A 2 53.11 -16.17 0.28
N PRO A 3 52.41 -16.72 1.30
CA PRO A 3 51.14 -16.23 1.89
C PRO A 3 51.30 -15.93 3.40
N VAL A 4 50.22 -16.08 4.21
CA VAL A 4 50.12 -16.24 5.70
C VAL A 4 49.39 -15.03 6.36
N LYS A 5 48.41 -15.11 7.28
CA LYS A 5 47.67 -16.16 8.03
C LYS A 5 46.41 -15.56 8.67
N PHE A 6 45.45 -16.43 8.98
CA PHE A 6 44.32 -16.26 9.90
C PHE A 6 44.74 -16.10 11.37
N SER A 7 43.94 -15.38 12.17
CA SER A 7 43.69 -15.73 13.58
C SER A 7 42.40 -15.10 14.12
N LEU A 8 41.43 -15.95 14.49
CA LEU A 8 40.33 -15.66 15.42
C LEU A 8 40.88 -15.39 16.82
N LEU A 9 40.21 -14.54 17.61
CA LEU A 9 39.93 -14.82 19.02
C LEU A 9 38.75 -13.97 19.53
N ALA A 10 37.87 -14.61 20.28
CA ALA A 10 36.68 -14.08 20.93
C ALA A 10 36.94 -13.87 22.44
N TRP A 11 36.26 -12.91 23.07
CA TRP A 11 35.35 -13.09 24.23
C TRP A 11 35.04 -11.77 24.96
N ALA A 12 33.86 -11.75 25.56
CA ALA A 12 33.14 -10.66 26.20
C ALA A 12 33.69 -10.24 27.58
N LEU A 13 33.36 -9.02 28.06
CA LEU A 13 32.41 -8.79 29.18
C LEU A 13 32.24 -7.30 29.56
N LEU A 14 31.01 -7.00 29.98
CA LEU A 14 30.43 -5.77 30.54
C LEU A 14 31.23 -5.08 31.67
N THR A 15 31.05 -3.77 31.82
CA THR A 15 30.55 -3.15 33.07
C THR A 15 30.00 -1.74 32.85
N LEU A 16 29.00 -1.40 33.68
CA LEU A 16 28.11 -0.25 33.65
C LEU A 16 28.76 1.09 34.09
N ALA A 17 28.24 2.20 33.56
CA ALA A 17 28.08 3.45 34.31
C ALA A 17 26.91 4.26 33.73
N SER A 18 25.97 4.61 34.60
CA SER A 18 24.76 5.40 34.37
C SER A 18 25.01 6.90 34.56
N SER A 19 24.37 7.76 33.75
CA SER A 19 23.87 9.08 34.19
C SER A 19 22.96 9.75 33.15
N ALA A 20 21.69 9.89 33.56
CA ALA A 20 20.61 10.84 33.19
C ALA A 20 20.25 11.16 31.70
N PRO A 21 18.95 11.11 31.33
CA PRO A 21 18.48 11.40 29.98
C PRO A 21 18.22 12.91 29.77
N GLY A 22 18.93 13.50 28.81
CA GLY A 22 18.52 14.75 28.18
C GLY A 22 17.26 14.52 27.36
N HIS A 23 16.27 15.40 27.52
CA HIS A 23 14.96 15.33 26.86
C HIS A 23 15.10 15.29 25.34
N ALA A 24 14.97 14.09 24.77
CA ALA A 24 14.67 13.93 23.35
C ALA A 24 13.19 14.29 23.16
N HIS A 25 12.94 15.37 22.43
CA HIS A 25 11.63 15.64 21.87
C HIS A 25 11.26 14.47 20.96
N VAL A 26 10.41 13.58 21.46
CA VAL A 26 9.75 12.54 20.67
C VAL A 26 8.81 13.27 19.72
N VAL A 27 9.20 13.33 18.46
CA VAL A 27 8.34 13.76 17.35
C VAL A 27 7.18 12.78 17.30
N SER A 28 5.98 13.28 17.58
CA SER A 28 4.74 12.51 17.54
C SER A 28 4.41 12.20 16.07
N PRO A 29 4.18 10.93 15.68
CA PRO A 29 3.64 10.65 14.36
C PRO A 29 2.16 11.01 14.38
N ARG A 30 1.77 12.12 13.75
CA ARG A 30 0.35 12.43 13.53
C ARG A 30 0.09 12.88 12.09
N ASN A 31 -1.00 12.33 11.57
CA ASN A 31 -1.76 12.66 10.35
C ASN A 31 -1.34 11.98 9.04
N VAL A 32 -1.28 10.64 9.10
CA VAL A 32 -1.85 9.80 8.03
C VAL A 32 -3.38 9.94 8.16
N GLY A 33 -4.15 10.06 7.06
CA GLY A 33 -5.61 9.83 7.09
C GLY A 33 -5.90 8.49 7.79
N PRO A 34 -7.10 8.22 8.35
CA PRO A 34 -7.29 7.13 9.30
C PRO A 34 -6.74 5.82 8.73
N ALA A 35 -5.54 5.44 9.21
CA ALA A 35 -4.87 4.25 8.72
C ALA A 35 -5.77 3.09 9.11
N ARG A 36 -6.30 2.40 8.11
CA ARG A 36 -7.17 1.24 8.26
C ARG A 36 -6.48 0.27 9.22
N ARG A 37 -7.17 -0.12 10.29
CA ARG A 37 -6.58 -0.95 11.35
C ARG A 37 -6.42 -2.37 10.82
N VAL A 38 -5.23 -2.96 10.99
CA VAL A 38 -4.94 -4.33 10.54
C VAL A 38 -5.71 -5.33 11.39
N ASN A 39 -6.21 -6.40 10.77
CA ASN A 39 -6.87 -7.51 11.48
C ASN A 39 -5.93 -8.13 12.53
N PHE A 40 -6.43 -8.32 13.74
CA PHE A 40 -5.69 -8.99 14.81
C PHE A 40 -6.65 -9.73 15.76
N GLY A 41 -6.12 -10.71 16.47
CA GLY A 41 -6.83 -11.46 17.50
C GLY A 41 -6.04 -12.68 17.97
N PRO A 42 -6.63 -13.50 18.85
CA PRO A 42 -5.97 -14.69 19.39
C PRO A 42 -5.68 -15.77 18.35
N GLU A 43 -4.54 -16.45 18.50
CA GLU A 43 -4.08 -17.54 17.63
C GLU A 43 -4.37 -18.92 18.25
N LEU A 44 -5.28 -19.68 17.64
CA LEU A 44 -5.77 -20.95 18.18
C LEU A 44 -4.88 -22.14 17.80
N ASN A 45 -3.76 -22.32 18.50
CA ASN A 45 -2.76 -23.35 18.17
C ASN A 45 -3.27 -24.81 18.30
N HIS A 46 -4.36 -25.05 19.03
CA HIS A 46 -4.94 -26.39 19.20
C HIS A 46 -5.95 -26.78 18.11
N ARG A 47 -6.28 -25.86 17.18
CA ARG A 47 -7.24 -26.14 16.10
C ARG A 47 -6.74 -27.28 15.22
N THR A 48 -7.64 -28.14 14.78
CA THR A 48 -7.29 -29.30 13.96
C THR A 48 -8.19 -29.40 12.73
N TYR A 49 -7.63 -29.98 11.67
CA TYR A 49 -8.38 -30.48 10.52
C TYR A 49 -8.02 -31.94 10.32
N SER A 50 -9.02 -32.79 10.14
CA SER A 50 -8.83 -34.22 9.96
C SER A 50 -9.60 -34.70 8.73
N ALA A 51 -8.88 -35.42 7.85
CA ALA A 51 -9.43 -36.11 6.70
C ALA A 51 -8.75 -37.50 6.55
N PRO A 52 -9.45 -38.54 6.07
CA PRO A 52 -8.86 -39.85 5.82
C PRO A 52 -7.71 -39.77 4.79
N SER A 53 -6.69 -40.61 4.93
CA SER A 53 -5.67 -40.75 3.88
C SER A 53 -6.25 -41.48 2.67
N ILE A 54 -5.89 -41.02 1.46
CA ILE A 54 -6.39 -41.50 0.15
C ILE A 54 -6.30 -43.04 -0.03
N LYS A 55 -5.46 -43.74 0.77
CA LYS A 55 -5.26 -45.20 0.70
C LYS A 55 -6.15 -46.05 1.63
N LYS A 56 -7.02 -45.46 2.45
CA LYS A 56 -7.97 -46.20 3.28
C LYS A 56 -9.34 -45.51 3.28
N PHE A 57 -10.23 -45.95 2.39
CA PHE A 57 -11.68 -45.80 2.59
C PHE A 57 -12.17 -46.73 3.72
N GLY A 58 -11.55 -46.59 4.89
CA GLY A 58 -11.92 -47.29 6.13
C GLY A 58 -12.96 -46.48 6.88
N THR A 59 -14.23 -46.69 6.51
CA THR A 59 -15.45 -46.55 7.32
C THR A 59 -15.34 -45.81 8.67
N PHE A 60 -15.58 -44.50 8.66
CA PHE A 60 -16.38 -43.88 9.73
C PHE A 60 -17.86 -44.21 9.40
N THR A 61 -18.38 -45.32 9.90
CA THR A 61 -19.80 -45.66 9.73
C THR A 61 -20.55 -45.60 11.05
N VAL A 62 -21.68 -44.90 11.03
CA VAL A 62 -22.94 -45.46 11.53
C VAL A 62 -23.90 -45.43 10.34
N SER A 63 -24.49 -46.58 9.99
CA SER A 63 -25.51 -46.71 8.95
C SER A 63 -26.90 -46.36 9.47
N ASP A 64 -27.80 -46.24 8.49
CA ASP A 64 -29.26 -46.14 8.53
C ASP A 64 -29.76 -44.68 8.52
N ASP A 65 -30.27 -44.27 7.35
CA ASP A 65 -31.18 -43.14 7.04
C ASP A 65 -31.34 -42.05 8.12
N SER A 66 -30.23 -41.52 8.63
CA SER A 66 -30.21 -40.50 9.66
C SER A 66 -29.89 -39.15 9.05
N ASP A 67 -30.62 -38.13 9.48
CA ASP A 67 -30.40 -36.75 9.08
C ASP A 67 -28.91 -36.39 9.29
N PRO A 68 -28.21 -35.80 8.29
CA PRO A 68 -26.84 -35.31 8.45
C PRO A 68 -26.61 -34.49 9.73
N LYS A 69 -27.64 -33.79 10.19
CA LYS A 69 -27.67 -33.12 11.49
C LYS A 69 -27.35 -34.08 12.65
N ASP A 70 -28.08 -35.19 12.74
CA ASP A 70 -27.94 -36.18 13.82
C ASP A 70 -26.60 -36.90 13.75
N ILE A 71 -26.11 -37.18 12.53
CA ILE A 71 -24.80 -37.77 12.30
C ILE A 71 -23.70 -36.87 12.87
N ALA A 72 -23.73 -35.58 12.55
CA ALA A 72 -22.76 -34.61 13.06
C ALA A 72 -22.82 -34.49 14.59
N ILE A 73 -24.02 -34.34 15.18
CA ILE A 73 -24.21 -34.25 16.64
C ILE A 73 -23.62 -35.49 17.32
N LYS A 74 -23.97 -36.69 16.83
CA LYS A 74 -23.50 -37.95 17.40
C LYS A 74 -21.99 -38.09 17.27
N PHE A 75 -21.41 -37.66 16.16
CA PHE A 75 -19.96 -37.69 15.96
C PHE A 75 -19.24 -36.77 16.94
N VAL A 76 -19.65 -35.51 17.04
CA VAL A 76 -19.05 -34.54 17.97
C VAL A 76 -19.16 -35.05 19.41
N LYS A 77 -20.34 -35.51 19.84
CA LYS A 77 -20.57 -36.02 21.21
C LYS A 77 -19.92 -37.38 21.50
N SER A 78 -19.56 -38.18 20.50
CA SER A 78 -18.94 -39.51 20.75
C SER A 78 -17.44 -39.54 20.53
N LYS A 79 -16.89 -38.65 19.69
CA LYS A 79 -15.49 -38.70 19.26
C LYS A 79 -14.67 -37.47 19.61
N LEU A 80 -15.28 -36.28 19.63
CA LEU A 80 -14.54 -35.03 19.80
C LEU A 80 -14.74 -34.45 21.20
N HIS A 81 -15.96 -34.04 21.51
CA HIS A 81 -16.30 -33.31 22.74
C HIS A 81 -17.56 -33.87 23.41
N PRO A 82 -17.44 -34.97 24.19
CA PRO A 82 -18.62 -35.70 24.68
C PRO A 82 -19.55 -34.94 25.60
N LYS A 83 -19.00 -33.97 26.33
CA LYS A 83 -19.76 -33.20 27.31
C LYS A 83 -20.00 -31.74 26.87
N ALA A 84 -19.36 -31.25 25.80
CA ALA A 84 -19.42 -29.82 25.45
C ALA A 84 -20.80 -29.41 24.95
N ASP A 85 -21.26 -28.24 25.35
CA ASP A 85 -22.49 -27.65 24.82
C ASP A 85 -22.19 -26.92 23.51
N PHE A 86 -23.12 -27.02 22.56
CA PHE A 86 -23.01 -26.39 21.26
C PHE A 86 -24.38 -26.24 20.61
N VAL A 87 -24.47 -25.31 19.67
CA VAL A 87 -25.62 -25.16 18.78
C VAL A 87 -25.19 -25.42 17.34
N ILE A 88 -26.13 -25.81 16.49
CA ILE A 88 -25.89 -25.87 15.04
C ILE A 88 -26.24 -24.51 14.46
N LYS A 89 -25.26 -23.85 13.84
CA LYS A 89 -25.44 -22.53 13.23
C LYS A 89 -25.95 -22.64 11.79
N ASP A 90 -25.49 -23.65 11.07
CA ASP A 90 -25.92 -23.85 9.69
C ASP A 90 -25.79 -25.31 9.24
N ILE A 91 -26.65 -25.71 8.31
CA ILE A 91 -26.61 -26.98 7.59
C ILE A 91 -27.00 -26.73 6.14
N TYR A 92 -26.10 -27.05 5.21
CA TYR A 92 -26.45 -27.02 3.79
C TYR A 92 -25.76 -28.15 3.01
N LYS A 93 -26.37 -28.53 1.89
CA LYS A 93 -25.84 -29.54 0.99
C LYS A 93 -25.32 -28.89 -0.29
N SER A 94 -24.11 -29.25 -0.69
CA SER A 94 -23.52 -28.86 -1.97
C SER A 94 -24.11 -29.72 -3.08
N ASP A 95 -24.89 -29.11 -3.99
CA ASP A 95 -25.59 -29.84 -5.06
C ASP A 95 -24.64 -30.54 -6.05
N ASN A 96 -23.47 -29.96 -6.28
CA ASN A 96 -22.51 -30.45 -7.28
C ASN A 96 -21.80 -31.76 -6.88
N ASN A 97 -21.69 -32.06 -5.58
CA ASN A 97 -20.93 -33.20 -5.08
C ASN A 97 -21.70 -34.02 -4.02
N GLY A 98 -22.89 -33.55 -3.62
CA GLY A 98 -23.74 -34.21 -2.66
C GLY A 98 -23.26 -34.17 -1.20
N VAL A 99 -22.19 -33.43 -0.90
CA VAL A 99 -21.65 -33.28 0.46
C VAL A 99 -22.53 -32.33 1.28
N THR A 100 -22.93 -32.77 2.46
CA THR A 100 -23.61 -31.95 3.46
C THR A 100 -22.61 -31.41 4.45
N HIS A 101 -22.66 -30.11 4.68
CA HIS A 101 -21.81 -29.37 5.62
C HIS A 101 -22.64 -29.02 6.86
N VAL A 102 -22.15 -29.40 8.04
CA VAL A 102 -22.79 -29.08 9.32
C VAL A 102 -21.85 -28.23 10.15
N TYR A 103 -22.28 -27.03 10.54
CA TYR A 103 -21.49 -26.07 11.31
C TYR A 103 -22.02 -25.95 12.73
N LEU A 104 -21.15 -26.18 13.71
CA LEU A 104 -21.48 -26.16 15.13
C LEU A 104 -20.67 -25.07 15.84
N LYS A 105 -21.33 -24.34 16.75
CA LYS A 105 -20.72 -23.29 17.57
C LYS A 105 -20.71 -23.70 19.03
N GLN A 106 -19.58 -23.60 19.70
CA GLN A 106 -19.50 -23.93 21.12
C GLN A 106 -20.30 -22.93 21.95
N VAL A 107 -20.98 -23.45 22.98
CA VAL A 107 -21.68 -22.65 24.00
C VAL A 107 -21.06 -22.93 25.35
N VAL A 108 -20.71 -21.88 26.09
CA VAL A 108 -20.21 -21.97 27.47
C VAL A 108 -21.02 -21.01 28.32
N ASN A 109 -21.60 -21.50 29.42
CA ASN A 109 -22.48 -20.73 30.32
C ASN A 109 -23.62 -20.00 29.59
N GLY A 110 -24.11 -20.59 28.49
CA GLY A 110 -25.18 -20.01 27.68
C GLY A 110 -24.75 -18.94 26.67
N LEU A 111 -23.46 -18.56 26.65
CA LEU A 111 -22.90 -17.62 25.68
C LEU A 111 -22.11 -18.37 24.60
N TYR A 112 -22.08 -17.81 23.41
CA TYR A 112 -21.26 -18.35 22.33
C TYR A 112 -19.79 -18.07 22.57
N VAL A 113 -18.93 -18.95 22.09
CA VAL A 113 -17.49 -18.68 22.01
C VAL A 113 -17.16 -18.30 20.56
N THR A 114 -16.90 -17.02 20.27
CA THR A 114 -16.92 -16.42 18.93
C THR A 114 -15.93 -17.02 17.93
N ASN A 115 -14.82 -17.59 18.39
CA ASN A 115 -13.79 -18.23 17.56
C ASN A 115 -13.72 -19.77 17.76
N SER A 116 -14.79 -20.38 18.27
CA SER A 116 -14.85 -21.80 18.64
C SER A 116 -15.92 -22.55 17.83
N ASP A 117 -15.48 -23.20 16.76
CA ASP A 117 -16.34 -23.79 15.73
C ASP A 117 -15.90 -25.23 15.41
N ILE A 118 -16.88 -26.06 15.04
CA ILE A 118 -16.65 -27.36 14.40
C ILE A 118 -17.40 -27.36 13.07
N ASN A 119 -16.74 -27.79 12.01
CA ASN A 119 -17.40 -28.14 10.75
C ASN A 119 -17.27 -29.64 10.48
N VAL A 120 -18.39 -30.30 10.20
CA VAL A 120 -18.44 -31.73 9.84
C VAL A 120 -18.94 -31.87 8.41
N ASN A 121 -18.15 -32.52 7.56
CA ASN A 121 -18.49 -32.74 6.16
C ASN A 121 -18.90 -34.20 5.95
N ILE A 122 -20.12 -34.41 5.47
CA ILE A 122 -20.79 -35.71 5.36
C ILE A 122 -21.12 -35.96 3.89
N ASP A 123 -20.67 -37.07 3.32
CA ASP A 123 -20.99 -37.40 1.92
C ASP A 123 -22.44 -37.88 1.73
N GLN A 124 -22.83 -38.07 0.47
CA GLN A 124 -24.17 -38.51 0.09
C GLN A 124 -24.59 -39.89 0.65
N TYR A 125 -23.65 -40.64 1.23
CA TYR A 125 -23.90 -41.94 1.85
C TYR A 125 -23.94 -41.88 3.38
N GLY A 126 -23.95 -40.66 3.96
CA GLY A 126 -23.95 -40.46 5.40
C GLY A 126 -22.59 -40.69 6.07
N ARG A 127 -21.49 -40.71 5.30
CA ARG A 127 -20.14 -40.93 5.84
C ARG A 127 -19.46 -39.61 6.11
N ILE A 128 -18.83 -39.48 7.28
CA ILE A 128 -18.00 -38.31 7.60
C ILE A 128 -16.69 -38.41 6.84
N ILE A 129 -16.45 -37.44 5.94
CA ILE A 129 -15.28 -37.41 5.05
C ILE A 129 -14.20 -36.44 5.53
N SER A 130 -14.56 -35.44 6.33
CA SER A 130 -13.61 -34.60 7.06
C SER A 130 -14.31 -33.82 8.17
N TYR A 131 -13.52 -33.33 9.12
CA TYR A 131 -13.97 -32.34 10.09
C TYR A 131 -12.84 -31.39 10.46
N GLY A 132 -13.20 -30.16 10.83
CA GLY A 132 -12.35 -29.22 11.53
C GLY A 132 -12.89 -28.96 12.94
N ASP A 133 -11.99 -28.70 13.88
CA ASP A 133 -12.32 -28.52 15.29
C ASP A 133 -11.42 -27.45 15.93
N SER A 134 -12.02 -26.36 16.40
CA SER A 134 -11.36 -25.33 17.22
C SER A 134 -11.97 -25.19 18.62
N PHE A 135 -12.83 -26.14 19.05
CA PHE A 135 -13.49 -26.07 20.34
C PHE A 135 -12.49 -25.95 21.51
N VAL A 136 -12.83 -25.08 22.46
CA VAL A 136 -12.06 -24.90 23.68
C VAL A 136 -12.13 -26.19 24.48
N LYS A 137 -10.99 -26.61 25.04
CA LYS A 137 -10.91 -27.84 25.84
C LYS A 137 -11.17 -27.51 27.32
N PRO A 138 -11.88 -28.39 28.05
CA PRO A 138 -12.11 -28.21 29.49
C PRO A 138 -10.82 -28.43 30.30
N ASN A 139 -10.78 -27.86 31.49
CA ASN A 139 -9.74 -28.14 32.46
C ASN A 139 -9.79 -29.60 32.93
N LYS A 140 -8.64 -30.20 33.22
CA LYS A 140 -8.62 -31.46 33.99
C LYS A 140 -9.23 -31.18 35.38
N PRO A 141 -10.16 -32.01 35.89
CA PRO A 141 -10.80 -31.75 37.17
C PRO A 141 -9.76 -31.72 38.29
N VAL A 142 -9.67 -30.59 38.99
CA VAL A 142 -8.92 -30.46 40.24
C VAL A 142 -9.79 -31.05 41.35
N THR A 143 -9.29 -32.06 42.06
CA THR A 143 -9.96 -32.64 43.23
C THR A 143 -10.20 -31.53 44.26
N PRO A 144 -11.45 -31.26 44.68
CA PRO A 144 -11.70 -30.18 45.62
C PRO A 144 -11.13 -30.54 47.01
N PRO A 145 -10.50 -29.61 47.74
CA PRO A 145 -10.21 -29.80 49.15
C PRO A 145 -11.51 -29.88 49.97
N PRO A 146 -11.53 -30.58 51.12
CA PRO A 146 -12.75 -30.87 51.85
C PRO A 146 -13.37 -29.60 52.43
N ILE A 147 -14.61 -29.30 52.02
CA ILE A 147 -15.44 -28.22 52.56
C ILE A 147 -15.98 -28.64 53.93
N LYS A 148 -15.67 -27.86 54.98
CA LYS A 148 -16.33 -27.96 56.29
C LYS A 148 -17.67 -27.22 56.24
N ILE A 149 -18.75 -27.95 56.49
CA ILE A 149 -20.12 -27.43 56.52
C ILE A 149 -20.37 -26.68 57.83
N SER A 150 -21.02 -25.51 57.75
CA SER A 150 -21.84 -24.98 58.84
C SER A 150 -23.29 -24.87 58.38
N LYS A 151 -24.20 -25.37 59.23
CA LYS A 151 -25.65 -25.51 59.00
C LYS A 151 -26.38 -24.18 59.17
N ASN A 152 -27.37 -23.93 58.31
CA ASN A 152 -28.79 -23.70 58.64
C ASN A 152 -29.53 -23.49 57.30
N GLY A 153 -30.33 -24.45 56.82
CA GLY A 153 -31.78 -24.52 57.05
C GLY A 153 -32.50 -23.46 56.19
N VAL A 154 -33.17 -23.81 55.08
CA VAL A 154 -34.61 -24.13 55.05
C VAL A 154 -35.01 -24.61 53.62
N LYS A 155 -35.93 -25.58 53.51
CA LYS A 155 -36.64 -26.06 52.30
C LYS A 155 -37.80 -25.08 51.94
N VAL A 156 -38.33 -24.96 50.72
CA VAL A 156 -39.43 -25.79 50.16
C VAL A 156 -39.95 -25.19 48.82
N ASN A 157 -40.21 -26.09 47.86
CA ASN A 157 -41.19 -26.22 46.75
C ASN A 157 -41.74 -25.04 45.89
N LEU A 158 -41.78 -25.35 44.59
CA LEU A 158 -42.45 -24.73 43.44
C LEU A 158 -43.99 -24.68 43.54
N VAL A 159 -44.60 -23.59 43.05
CA VAL A 159 -45.96 -23.55 42.45
C VAL A 159 -45.99 -22.51 41.32
N ALA A 160 -46.65 -22.84 40.21
CA ALA A 160 -46.85 -22.03 39.01
C ALA A 160 -48.05 -21.06 39.10
N GLY A 161 -48.04 -19.96 38.34
CA GLY A 161 -49.21 -19.10 38.09
C GLY A 161 -48.86 -17.70 37.53
N ASP A 162 -49.62 -17.27 36.52
CA ASP A 162 -49.40 -16.12 35.62
C ASP A 162 -49.56 -14.68 36.22
N MET A 163 -48.96 -13.73 35.47
CA MET A 163 -49.26 -12.28 35.25
C MET A 163 -48.73 -11.14 36.14
N GLN A 164 -47.88 -10.33 35.47
CA GLN A 164 -47.81 -8.85 35.33
C GLN A 164 -47.22 -7.92 36.43
N PHE A 165 -46.01 -7.45 36.10
CA PHE A 165 -45.34 -6.13 36.20
C PHE A 165 -45.60 -5.14 37.36
N VAL A 166 -44.50 -4.75 38.01
CA VAL A 166 -44.20 -3.38 38.44
C VAL A 166 -42.71 -3.10 38.12
N PHE A 167 -42.44 -1.92 37.55
CA PHE A 167 -41.14 -1.41 37.12
C PHE A 167 -40.29 -0.92 38.30
N ASP A 168 -39.00 -1.26 38.31
CA ASP A 168 -37.95 -0.33 38.75
C ASP A 168 -36.58 -0.71 38.11
N GLU A 169 -35.80 0.35 37.87
CA GLU A 169 -34.42 0.51 37.37
C GLU A 169 -33.65 -0.70 36.75
N HIS A 170 -33.17 -0.47 35.52
CA HIS A 170 -32.46 -1.40 34.63
C HIS A 170 -31.26 -2.14 35.24
N ASP A 171 -31.50 -3.33 35.80
CA ASP A 171 -30.53 -4.41 35.75
C ASP A 171 -30.41 -4.87 34.30
N THR A 172 -29.26 -4.63 33.67
CA THR A 172 -28.91 -5.16 32.35
C THR A 172 -29.21 -6.65 32.28
N ILE A 173 -30.22 -7.01 31.47
CA ILE A 173 -30.74 -8.35 31.27
C ILE A 173 -29.77 -9.17 30.41
N TYR A 174 -28.57 -9.49 30.91
CA TYR A 174 -27.72 -10.58 30.42
C TYR A 174 -26.83 -11.12 31.55
N LEU A 175 -27.45 -11.49 32.67
CA LEU A 175 -26.86 -12.42 33.64
C LEU A 175 -27.88 -13.53 33.93
N LYS A 176 -27.83 -14.63 33.17
CA LYS A 176 -28.35 -15.88 33.72
C LYS A 176 -27.44 -16.23 34.89
N SER A 177 -27.90 -15.98 36.12
CA SER A 177 -27.25 -16.57 37.29
C SER A 177 -27.08 -18.07 37.07
N PRO A 178 -25.92 -18.66 37.39
CA PRO A 178 -25.77 -20.10 37.31
C PRO A 178 -26.81 -20.71 38.25
N SER A 179 -27.80 -21.41 37.67
CA SER A 179 -28.85 -22.07 38.45
C SER A 179 -28.18 -23.02 39.43
N THR A 180 -28.38 -22.79 40.73
CA THR A 180 -27.83 -23.62 41.83
C THR A 180 -28.52 -24.97 41.97
N ASP A 181 -29.21 -25.48 40.95
CA ASP A 181 -29.89 -26.76 41.00
C ASP A 181 -29.13 -27.85 40.23
N SER A 182 -28.73 -28.84 41.02
CA SER A 182 -28.21 -30.17 40.69
C SER A 182 -26.72 -30.27 40.29
N ILE A 183 -25.96 -30.80 41.25
CA ILE A 183 -24.64 -31.41 41.06
C ILE A 183 -24.77 -32.55 40.05
N SER A 184 -24.21 -32.39 38.85
CA SER A 184 -23.71 -33.49 38.03
C SER A 184 -22.67 -32.95 37.04
N ASP A 185 -21.41 -33.41 37.15
CA ASP A 185 -20.46 -33.54 36.04
C ASP A 185 -20.27 -32.35 35.06
N SER A 186 -20.42 -31.10 35.50
CA SER A 186 -20.27 -29.93 34.62
C SER A 186 -18.81 -29.76 34.17
N LEU A 187 -18.62 -29.62 32.86
CA LEU A 187 -17.35 -29.19 32.30
C LEU A 187 -16.98 -27.83 32.88
N THR A 188 -15.75 -27.69 33.34
CA THR A 188 -15.20 -26.40 33.74
C THR A 188 -14.19 -25.94 32.69
N TYR A 189 -14.38 -24.71 32.23
CA TYR A 189 -13.46 -24.02 31.33
C TYR A 189 -12.67 -22.99 32.12
N SER A 190 -11.42 -22.70 31.70
CA SER A 190 -10.68 -21.57 32.25
C SER A 190 -11.31 -20.28 31.73
N ILE A 191 -11.96 -19.53 32.59
CA ILE A 191 -12.51 -18.20 32.28
C ILE A 191 -11.58 -17.18 32.93
N ASN A 192 -11.23 -16.13 32.19
CA ASN A 192 -10.49 -15.01 32.77
C ASN A 192 -11.47 -14.17 33.60
N ASP A 193 -11.34 -14.23 34.92
CA ASP A 193 -12.17 -13.49 35.87
C ASP A 193 -11.56 -12.11 36.13
N ASP A 194 -11.62 -11.22 35.13
CA ASP A 194 -11.18 -9.84 35.31
C ASP A 194 -11.98 -9.15 36.44
N VAL A 195 -11.27 -8.47 37.33
CA VAL A 195 -11.88 -7.86 38.53
C VAL A 195 -12.60 -6.56 38.16
N GLY A 196 -13.92 -6.61 38.04
CA GLY A 196 -14.75 -5.41 37.81
C GLY A 196 -16.17 -5.74 37.31
N PRO A 197 -17.13 -4.80 37.41
CA PRO A 197 -18.44 -4.96 36.79
C PRO A 197 -18.31 -5.03 35.26
N VAL A 198 -19.28 -5.67 34.61
CA VAL A 198 -19.37 -5.64 33.14
C VAL A 198 -19.72 -4.23 32.68
N ILE A 199 -18.94 -3.68 31.75
CA ILE A 199 -19.15 -2.36 31.18
C ILE A 199 -20.39 -2.35 30.28
N SER A 200 -21.04 -1.19 30.19
CA SER A 200 -22.22 -0.97 29.35
C SER A 200 -21.92 -1.11 27.84
N PRO A 201 -22.94 -1.39 27.01
CA PRO A 201 -22.81 -1.36 25.55
C PRO A 201 -22.19 -0.05 25.02
N GLU A 202 -22.59 1.08 25.59
CA GLU A 202 -22.09 2.41 25.23
C GLU A 202 -20.61 2.56 25.57
N GLU A 203 -20.16 2.07 26.73
CA GLU A 203 -18.75 2.11 27.12
C GLU A 203 -17.88 1.24 26.21
N ALA A 204 -18.35 0.05 25.83
CA ALA A 204 -17.65 -0.80 24.89
C ALA A 204 -17.61 -0.21 23.47
N LEU A 205 -18.71 0.40 23.00
CA LEU A 205 -18.73 1.13 21.73
C LEU A 205 -17.79 2.34 21.75
N ASN A 206 -17.69 3.04 22.88
CA ASN A 206 -16.74 4.14 23.08
C ASN A 206 -15.29 3.63 23.02
N SER A 207 -14.99 2.47 23.60
CA SER A 207 -13.68 1.83 23.49
C SER A 207 -13.33 1.50 22.03
N LEU A 208 -14.28 0.93 21.28
CA LEU A 208 -14.10 0.69 19.85
C LEU A 208 -13.86 2.01 19.10
N ALA A 209 -14.74 3.01 19.27
CA ALA A 209 -14.63 4.31 18.61
C ALA A 209 -13.27 4.98 18.84
N ARG A 210 -12.75 4.95 20.07
CA ARG A 210 -11.39 5.45 20.39
C ARG A 210 -10.31 4.67 19.64
N PHE A 211 -10.42 3.35 19.58
CA PHE A 211 -9.43 2.51 18.91
C PHE A 211 -9.37 2.79 17.40
N ILE A 212 -10.54 2.89 16.76
CA ILE A 212 -10.67 3.19 15.31
C ILE A 212 -10.63 4.69 14.98
N ASN A 213 -10.32 5.54 15.97
CA ASN A 213 -10.19 6.99 15.82
C ASN A 213 -11.43 7.68 15.21
N GLN A 214 -12.61 7.31 15.70
CA GLN A 214 -13.90 7.86 15.29
C GLN A 214 -14.53 8.74 16.38
N GLU A 215 -15.56 9.50 16.01
CA GLU A 215 -16.34 10.30 16.96
C GLU A 215 -16.94 9.40 18.05
N ILE A 216 -16.75 9.79 19.31
CA ILE A 216 -17.31 9.08 20.46
C ILE A 216 -18.83 9.30 20.46
N PRO A 217 -19.65 8.23 20.37
CA PRO A 217 -21.10 8.35 20.37
C PRO A 217 -21.61 9.06 21.63
N ASN A 218 -22.58 9.95 21.47
CA ASN A 218 -23.28 10.54 22.62
C ASN A 218 -24.27 9.52 23.19
N PRO A 219 -24.11 9.06 24.45
CA PRO A 219 -24.99 8.05 25.04
C PRO A 219 -26.47 8.43 25.03
N GLU A 220 -26.80 9.71 25.20
CA GLU A 220 -28.19 10.19 25.22
C GLU A 220 -28.89 10.08 23.85
N LYS A 221 -28.12 9.91 22.76
CA LYS A 221 -28.64 9.79 21.39
C LYS A 221 -28.72 8.34 20.90
N ILE A 222 -28.02 7.43 21.57
CA ILE A 222 -28.07 6.00 21.24
C ILE A 222 -29.39 5.43 21.74
N LYS A 223 -30.04 4.66 20.88
CA LYS A 223 -31.20 3.85 21.25
C LYS A 223 -30.84 2.41 20.99
N TYR A 224 -31.10 1.53 21.96
CA TYR A 224 -30.95 0.10 21.77
C TYR A 224 -32.32 -0.58 21.68
N THR A 225 -32.42 -1.54 20.77
CA THR A 225 -33.55 -2.48 20.72
C THR A 225 -33.00 -3.87 20.99
N GLU A 226 -33.59 -4.56 21.96
CA GLU A 226 -33.28 -5.97 22.20
C GLU A 226 -34.03 -6.82 21.18
N VAL A 227 -33.29 -7.65 20.45
CA VAL A 227 -33.83 -8.60 19.48
C VAL A 227 -33.62 -10.00 20.04
N GLY A 228 -34.71 -10.62 20.49
CA GLY A 228 -34.77 -12.03 20.85
C GLY A 228 -35.93 -12.69 20.13
N GLU A 229 -35.64 -13.67 19.27
CA GLU A 229 -36.70 -14.44 18.60
C GLU A 229 -37.08 -15.66 19.44
N TYR A 230 -38.38 -15.96 19.50
CA TYR A 230 -38.89 -17.16 20.13
C TYR A 230 -38.52 -18.38 19.27
N GLY A 231 -37.40 -19.03 19.62
CA GLY A 231 -36.93 -20.26 18.98
C GLY A 231 -35.48 -20.18 18.52
N ASN A 232 -34.56 -20.70 19.34
CA ASN A 232 -33.18 -21.08 18.99
C ASN A 232 -32.27 -20.05 18.27
N THR A 233 -32.59 -18.76 18.27
CA THR A 233 -31.70 -17.70 17.75
C THR A 233 -31.00 -16.93 18.88
N GLU A 234 -29.82 -16.40 18.54
CA GLU A 234 -28.94 -15.61 19.40
C GLU A 234 -29.59 -14.26 19.74
N SER A 235 -29.61 -13.89 21.01
CA SER A 235 -30.10 -12.57 21.44
C SER A 235 -29.00 -11.52 21.26
N PHE A 236 -29.35 -10.39 20.65
CA PHE A 236 -28.43 -9.28 20.42
C PHE A 236 -29.13 -7.93 20.54
N LEU A 237 -28.34 -6.88 20.72
CA LEU A 237 -28.74 -5.49 20.73
C LEU A 237 -28.51 -4.90 19.33
N LEU A 238 -29.47 -4.10 18.86
CA LEU A 238 -29.30 -3.18 17.75
C LEU A 238 -29.19 -1.76 18.30
N LEU A 239 -28.05 -1.12 18.08
CA LEU A 239 -27.77 0.25 18.52
C LEU A 239 -27.90 1.21 17.32
N ASN A 240 -28.83 2.16 17.46
CA ASN A 240 -29.16 3.12 16.40
C ASN A 240 -28.52 4.48 16.70
N ASN A 241 -28.33 5.29 15.65
CA ASN A 241 -27.71 6.62 15.69
C ASN A 241 -26.24 6.64 16.15
N VAL A 242 -25.47 5.61 15.81
CA VAL A 242 -24.03 5.60 16.03
C VAL A 242 -23.36 6.47 14.94
N PRO A 243 -22.65 7.56 15.28
CA PRO A 243 -22.23 8.59 14.30
C PRO A 243 -21.36 8.09 13.14
N PHE A 244 -20.59 7.03 13.34
CA PHE A 244 -19.66 6.47 12.36
C PHE A 244 -20.17 5.19 11.68
N ALA A 245 -21.39 4.75 12.00
CA ALA A 245 -22.00 3.56 11.40
C ALA A 245 -22.98 3.96 10.28
N LEU A 246 -22.97 3.22 9.18
CA LEU A 246 -23.93 3.38 8.07
C LEU A 246 -25.27 2.69 8.35
N SER A 247 -25.26 1.67 9.21
CA SER A 247 -26.44 0.90 9.62
C SER A 247 -26.43 0.67 11.14
N ASP A 248 -27.52 0.10 11.66
CA ASP A 248 -27.65 -0.20 13.08
C ASP A 248 -26.53 -1.16 13.54
N VAL A 249 -25.83 -0.80 14.61
CA VAL A 249 -24.70 -1.58 15.14
C VAL A 249 -25.24 -2.79 15.88
N LYS A 250 -24.85 -3.98 15.43
CA LYS A 250 -25.22 -5.24 16.09
C LYS A 250 -24.23 -5.57 17.19
N MET A 251 -24.72 -5.87 18.38
CA MET A 251 -23.89 -6.09 19.55
C MET A 251 -24.42 -7.22 20.45
N SER A 252 -23.56 -8.11 20.93
CA SER A 252 -23.93 -9.17 21.88
C SER A 252 -22.82 -9.47 22.87
N GLN A 253 -23.14 -10.09 24.00
CA GLN A 253 -22.12 -10.67 24.88
C GLN A 253 -21.73 -12.06 24.39
N SER A 254 -20.43 -12.32 24.33
CA SER A 254 -19.88 -13.62 23.95
C SER A 254 -18.57 -13.87 24.70
N TYR A 255 -18.06 -15.10 24.63
CA TYR A 255 -16.69 -15.40 24.98
C TYR A 255 -15.81 -15.38 23.73
N ILE A 256 -14.54 -14.99 23.87
CA ILE A 256 -13.50 -15.26 22.88
C ILE A 256 -12.42 -16.12 23.53
N GLN A 257 -11.94 -17.14 22.81
CA GLN A 257 -10.83 -17.98 23.25
C GLN A 257 -9.50 -17.27 22.98
N LEU A 258 -8.65 -17.17 24.00
CA LEU A 258 -7.29 -16.64 23.90
C LEU A 258 -6.27 -17.72 23.50
N ASP A 259 -5.03 -17.33 23.20
CA ASP A 259 -3.94 -18.22 22.76
C ASP A 259 -3.67 -19.41 23.70
N ASP A 260 -3.92 -19.21 24.99
CA ASP A 260 -3.75 -20.21 26.05
C ASP A 260 -5.01 -21.05 26.33
N GLN A 261 -6.03 -20.91 25.48
CA GLN A 261 -7.36 -21.54 25.60
C GLN A 261 -8.21 -21.02 26.78
N THR A 262 -7.82 -19.94 27.45
CA THR A 262 -8.72 -19.25 28.39
C THR A 262 -9.83 -18.52 27.64
N LEU A 263 -10.99 -18.38 28.27
CA LEU A 263 -12.15 -17.68 27.73
C LEU A 263 -12.23 -16.28 28.34
N GLN A 264 -12.22 -15.25 27.50
CA GLN A 264 -12.45 -13.88 27.89
C GLN A 264 -13.89 -13.48 27.57
N LEU A 265 -14.62 -12.92 28.54
CA LEU A 265 -15.92 -12.31 28.28
C LEU A 265 -15.73 -11.01 27.50
N VAL A 266 -16.44 -10.87 26.38
CA VAL A 266 -16.36 -9.75 25.46
C VAL A 266 -17.73 -9.28 25.01
N TRP A 267 -17.78 -8.01 24.62
CA TRP A 267 -18.77 -7.48 23.70
C TRP A 267 -18.33 -7.77 22.26
N ASP A 268 -19.12 -8.58 21.55
CA ASP A 268 -19.06 -8.79 20.10
C ASP A 268 -19.80 -7.64 19.41
N ILE A 269 -19.12 -6.87 18.57
CA ILE A 269 -19.65 -5.65 17.95
C ILE A 269 -19.43 -5.74 16.44
N GLN A 270 -20.49 -5.59 15.66
CA GLN A 270 -20.45 -5.53 14.20
C GLN A 270 -20.89 -4.14 13.73
N VAL A 271 -20.00 -3.44 13.03
CA VAL A 271 -20.25 -2.09 12.54
C VAL A 271 -19.91 -1.97 11.06
N GLU A 272 -20.93 -1.63 10.27
CA GLU A 272 -20.79 -1.24 8.86
C GLU A 272 -20.41 0.24 8.78
N MET A 273 -19.32 0.54 8.08
CA MET A 273 -18.82 1.89 7.82
C MET A 273 -18.71 2.12 6.31
N GLU A 274 -18.39 3.36 5.90
CA GLU A 274 -18.26 3.72 4.49
C GLU A 274 -17.30 2.83 3.70
N ASN A 275 -16.16 2.49 4.28
CA ASN A 275 -15.09 1.73 3.60
C ASN A 275 -14.72 0.41 4.29
N ASN A 276 -15.33 0.11 5.44
CA ASN A 276 -14.95 -1.03 6.28
C ASN A 276 -16.19 -1.72 6.82
N TRP A 277 -16.04 -2.99 7.18
CA TRP A 277 -17.01 -3.66 8.03
C TRP A 277 -16.26 -4.32 9.18
N TYR A 278 -16.30 -3.69 10.36
CA TYR A 278 -15.57 -4.18 11.51
C TYR A 278 -16.40 -5.17 12.33
N HIS A 279 -15.76 -6.26 12.72
CA HIS A 279 -16.19 -7.21 13.75
C HIS A 279 -15.18 -7.15 14.89
N ALA A 280 -15.55 -6.46 15.97
CA ALA A 280 -14.71 -6.14 17.10
C ALA A 280 -15.11 -6.95 18.34
N HIS A 281 -14.12 -7.28 19.17
CA HIS A 281 -14.32 -7.99 20.43
C HIS A 281 -13.69 -7.18 21.57
N VAL A 282 -14.51 -6.50 22.35
CA VAL A 282 -14.07 -5.63 23.45
C VAL A 282 -14.25 -6.36 24.77
N ASN A 283 -13.19 -6.48 25.58
CA ASN A 283 -13.22 -7.04 26.92
C ASN A 283 -14.36 -6.40 27.73
N ALA A 284 -15.28 -7.24 28.20
CA ALA A 284 -16.52 -6.81 28.84
C ALA A 284 -16.29 -6.20 30.23
N ASN A 285 -15.12 -6.37 30.84
CA ASN A 285 -14.80 -5.81 32.17
C ASN A 285 -13.86 -4.61 32.08
N THR A 286 -12.89 -4.62 31.15
CA THR A 286 -11.84 -3.60 31.07
C THR A 286 -12.03 -2.59 29.94
N GLY A 287 -12.84 -2.93 28.93
CA GLY A 287 -12.98 -2.14 27.71
C GLY A 287 -11.78 -2.23 26.76
N GLU A 288 -10.82 -3.12 27.02
CA GLU A 288 -9.70 -3.41 26.11
C GLU A 288 -10.17 -4.11 24.83
N LEU A 289 -9.64 -3.73 23.68
CA LEU A 289 -9.97 -4.41 22.41
C LEU A 289 -9.11 -5.67 22.24
N ILE A 290 -9.74 -6.84 22.31
CA ILE A 290 -9.08 -8.16 22.26
C ILE A 290 -8.86 -8.62 20.82
N ALA A 291 -9.82 -8.37 19.93
CA ALA A 291 -9.73 -8.70 18.52
C ALA A 291 -10.48 -7.69 17.66
N LEU A 292 -9.99 -7.48 16.44
CA LEU A 292 -10.64 -6.67 15.42
C LEU A 292 -10.45 -7.36 14.07
N MET A 293 -11.55 -7.64 13.38
CA MET A 293 -11.56 -8.12 12.01
C MET A 293 -12.27 -7.12 11.12
N ASP A 294 -11.61 -6.68 10.07
CA ASP A 294 -12.24 -6.01 8.94
C ASP A 294 -12.65 -7.06 7.91
N TRP A 295 -13.93 -7.09 7.57
CA TRP A 295 -14.48 -8.01 6.57
C TRP A 295 -14.34 -7.50 5.13
N VAL A 296 -13.81 -6.29 4.94
CA VAL A 296 -13.40 -5.80 3.61
C VAL A 296 -11.95 -6.25 3.34
N SER A 297 -11.65 -6.83 2.17
CA SER A 297 -10.31 -7.32 1.80
C SER A 297 -9.48 -6.22 1.14
N ASP A 298 -8.21 -6.07 1.57
CA ASP A 298 -7.22 -5.20 0.92
C ASP A 298 -6.62 -5.92 -0.29
N ALA A 299 -6.29 -5.18 -1.37
CA ALA A 299 -5.39 -5.68 -2.40
C ALA A 299 -3.94 -5.58 -1.90
N VAL A 300 -3.16 -6.65 -2.10
CA VAL A 300 -1.76 -6.70 -1.65
C VAL A 300 -0.82 -7.06 -2.77
N TYR A 301 0.36 -6.43 -2.78
CA TYR A 301 1.38 -6.63 -3.81
C TYR A 301 2.73 -6.81 -3.16
N ASN A 302 3.43 -7.91 -3.44
CA ASN A 302 4.82 -8.08 -3.01
C ASN A 302 5.73 -7.50 -4.11
N VAL A 303 6.35 -6.33 -3.90
CA VAL A 303 7.01 -5.55 -4.97
C VAL A 303 8.24 -4.81 -4.45
N PHE A 304 9.05 -4.24 -5.33
CA PHE A 304 10.07 -3.26 -4.93
C PHE A 304 9.39 -1.88 -4.82
N PRO A 305 9.18 -1.35 -3.59
CA PRO A 305 8.35 -0.16 -3.39
C PRO A 305 9.08 1.12 -3.82
N LEU A 306 8.34 2.24 -3.84
CA LEU A 306 8.90 3.58 -4.06
C LEU A 306 10.13 3.84 -3.17
N GLY A 307 11.23 4.30 -3.78
CA GLY A 307 12.51 4.48 -3.09
C GLY A 307 13.43 3.25 -3.12
N THR A 308 12.97 2.10 -3.61
CA THR A 308 13.80 0.92 -3.93
C THR A 308 13.88 0.76 -5.45
N ASN A 309 15.06 1.04 -6.01
CA ASN A 309 15.23 1.03 -7.47
C ASN A 309 15.24 -0.39 -8.05
N ASP A 310 15.92 -1.31 -7.37
CA ASP A 310 16.22 -2.63 -7.91
C ASP A 310 16.57 -3.62 -6.77
N PRO A 311 16.71 -4.93 -7.05
CA PRO A 311 16.98 -5.92 -6.02
C PRO A 311 18.28 -5.78 -5.24
N SER A 312 19.22 -4.95 -5.69
CA SER A 312 20.45 -4.66 -4.93
C SER A 312 20.29 -3.50 -3.95
N ASP A 313 19.24 -2.70 -4.09
CA ASP A 313 18.94 -1.53 -3.27
C ASP A 313 18.13 -1.90 -2.01
N GLY A 314 17.27 -2.92 -2.08
CA GLY A 314 16.46 -3.38 -0.96
C GLY A 314 15.64 -4.64 -1.25
N PRO A 315 15.04 -5.26 -0.23
CA PRO A 315 14.13 -6.40 -0.41
C PRO A 315 12.79 -5.95 -1.00
N ARG A 316 12.01 -6.90 -1.51
CA ARG A 316 10.58 -6.66 -1.79
C ARG A 316 9.79 -6.49 -0.50
N GLU A 317 8.71 -5.73 -0.57
CA GLU A 317 7.79 -5.50 0.52
C GLU A 317 6.34 -5.77 0.09
N ILE A 318 5.51 -6.23 1.03
CA ILE A 318 4.07 -6.34 0.82
C ILE A 318 3.46 -4.96 1.07
N VAL A 319 3.04 -4.31 -0.02
CA VAL A 319 2.26 -3.06 0.03
C VAL A 319 0.78 -3.39 -0.03
N LYS A 320 -0.04 -2.68 0.76
CA LYS A 320 -1.49 -2.87 0.87
C LYS A 320 -2.21 -1.65 0.36
N ASP A 321 -3.21 -1.83 -0.50
CA ASP A 321 -4.03 -0.78 -1.12
C ASP A 321 -3.23 0.48 -1.49
N PRO A 322 -2.15 0.36 -2.29
CA PRO A 322 -1.25 1.47 -2.59
C PRO A 322 -1.85 2.55 -3.51
N TYR A 323 -3.10 2.41 -3.94
CA TYR A 323 -3.73 3.32 -4.88
C TYR A 323 -4.04 4.68 -4.25
N ASP A 324 -3.87 5.74 -5.03
CA ASP A 324 -4.29 7.08 -4.62
C ASP A 324 -5.79 7.27 -4.87
N ILE A 325 -6.55 7.63 -3.84
CA ILE A 325 -8.01 7.74 -3.93
C ILE A 325 -8.49 8.89 -4.84
N ILE A 326 -7.63 9.85 -5.19
CA ILE A 326 -7.98 10.97 -6.08
C ILE A 326 -7.70 10.57 -7.53
N ALA A 327 -6.54 9.97 -7.80
CA ALA A 327 -6.11 9.57 -9.13
C ALA A 327 -6.78 8.27 -9.60
N SER A 328 -6.94 7.31 -8.69
CA SER A 328 -7.53 5.99 -8.91
C SER A 328 -8.70 5.74 -7.94
N PRO A 329 -9.82 6.48 -8.06
CA PRO A 329 -10.94 6.45 -7.09
C PRO A 329 -11.67 5.10 -7.02
N LEU A 330 -11.44 4.19 -7.97
CA LEU A 330 -12.01 2.83 -7.99
C LEU A 330 -10.97 1.75 -7.67
N GLY A 331 -9.78 2.15 -7.20
CA GLY A 331 -8.63 1.27 -7.09
C GLY A 331 -8.01 0.91 -8.46
N TRP A 332 -6.99 0.08 -8.43
CA TRP A 332 -6.23 -0.29 -9.64
C TRP A 332 -6.83 -1.44 -10.44
N HIS A 333 -7.87 -2.12 -9.95
CA HIS A 333 -8.45 -3.32 -10.57
C HIS A 333 -9.85 -3.10 -11.16
N SER A 334 -10.22 -1.84 -11.39
CA SER A 334 -11.53 -1.48 -11.94
C SER A 334 -11.40 -0.57 -13.13
N GLN A 335 -12.28 -0.75 -14.12
CA GLN A 335 -12.52 0.15 -15.24
C GLN A 335 -13.94 0.74 -15.16
N GLY A 336 -14.45 0.95 -13.94
CA GLY A 336 -15.80 1.46 -13.71
C GLY A 336 -16.85 0.36 -13.75
N LYS A 337 -17.17 -0.15 -14.95
CA LYS A 337 -18.22 -1.17 -15.12
C LYS A 337 -17.72 -2.60 -14.92
N MET A 338 -16.41 -2.79 -15.05
CA MET A 338 -15.74 -4.09 -15.01
C MET A 338 -14.71 -4.05 -13.88
N ASN A 339 -14.72 -5.10 -13.06
CA ASN A 339 -13.71 -5.33 -12.03
C ASN A 339 -12.92 -6.58 -12.41
N TYR A 340 -11.65 -6.59 -12.05
CA TYR A 340 -10.68 -7.61 -12.43
C TYR A 340 -10.04 -8.21 -11.18
N THR A 341 -9.60 -9.47 -11.30
CA THR A 341 -8.81 -10.17 -10.26
C THR A 341 -7.35 -10.38 -10.67
N ASN A 342 -6.97 -9.85 -11.84
CA ASN A 342 -5.65 -9.91 -12.43
C ASN A 342 -5.13 -8.49 -12.71
N THR A 343 -3.95 -8.38 -13.31
CA THR A 343 -3.26 -7.10 -13.57
C THR A 343 -3.86 -6.27 -14.71
N ILE A 344 -5.17 -6.01 -14.64
CA ILE A 344 -5.94 -5.14 -15.53
C ILE A 344 -6.62 -4.06 -14.69
N GLY A 345 -6.43 -2.81 -15.09
CA GLY A 345 -6.96 -1.65 -14.38
C GLY A 345 -7.38 -0.52 -15.30
N ASN A 346 -7.85 0.58 -14.70
CA ASN A 346 -8.10 1.81 -15.45
C ASN A 346 -6.82 2.38 -16.08
N ASN A 347 -5.67 2.23 -15.42
CA ASN A 347 -4.46 2.93 -15.81
C ASN A 347 -3.56 2.08 -16.73
N VAL A 348 -3.63 0.75 -16.59
CA VAL A 348 -2.70 -0.18 -17.26
C VAL A 348 -3.28 -1.58 -17.46
N TYR A 349 -2.87 -2.22 -18.57
CA TYR A 349 -2.95 -3.64 -18.85
C TYR A 349 -1.55 -4.25 -18.78
N ALA A 350 -1.16 -4.81 -17.63
CA ALA A 350 0.15 -5.45 -17.48
C ALA A 350 0.05 -6.97 -17.69
N HIS A 351 0.98 -7.54 -18.46
CA HIS A 351 0.94 -8.95 -18.87
C HIS A 351 2.31 -9.41 -19.38
N GLU A 352 2.50 -10.72 -19.52
CA GLU A 352 3.69 -11.25 -20.20
C GLU A 352 3.64 -11.03 -21.71
N ASN A 353 4.78 -10.85 -22.36
CA ASN A 353 4.86 -10.99 -23.82
C ASN A 353 6.11 -11.73 -24.26
N LEU A 354 6.34 -12.93 -23.73
CA LEU A 354 7.56 -13.72 -23.94
C LEU A 354 7.86 -14.01 -25.42
N LYS A 355 6.85 -13.94 -26.29
CA LYS A 355 6.98 -14.17 -27.74
C LYS A 355 7.27 -12.89 -28.53
N GLY A 356 7.09 -11.71 -27.94
CA GLY A 356 7.23 -10.42 -28.63
C GLY A 356 6.16 -10.20 -29.71
N ASN A 357 4.96 -10.76 -29.51
CA ASN A 357 3.88 -10.65 -30.50
C ASN A 357 3.17 -9.29 -30.41
N TYR A 358 2.40 -8.96 -31.45
CA TYR A 358 1.63 -7.73 -31.50
C TYR A 358 0.37 -7.80 -30.63
N GLU A 359 -0.34 -8.92 -30.68
CA GLU A 359 -1.52 -9.22 -29.89
C GLU A 359 -1.16 -9.33 -28.41
N TRP A 360 -1.98 -8.72 -27.55
CA TRP A 360 -1.65 -8.53 -26.14
C TRP A 360 -2.86 -8.73 -25.21
N GLU A 361 -4.07 -8.57 -25.74
CA GLU A 361 -5.33 -8.58 -25.02
C GLU A 361 -5.53 -9.90 -24.25
N ASN A 362 -5.16 -11.01 -24.89
CA ASN A 362 -5.31 -12.36 -24.34
C ASN A 362 -4.02 -12.96 -23.76
N ASN A 363 -2.96 -12.16 -23.64
CA ASN A 363 -1.71 -12.65 -23.04
C ASN A 363 -1.91 -12.99 -21.57
N TYR A 364 -1.03 -13.85 -21.05
CA TYR A 364 -1.15 -14.32 -19.68
C TYR A 364 -0.90 -13.19 -18.66
N ARG A 365 -1.68 -13.22 -17.59
CA ARG A 365 -1.65 -12.27 -16.47
C ARG A 365 -1.74 -13.05 -15.16
N PRO A 366 -0.97 -12.66 -14.13
CA PRO A 366 -1.12 -13.27 -12.82
C PRO A 366 -2.51 -12.94 -12.24
N GLU A 367 -3.11 -13.92 -11.57
CA GLU A 367 -4.39 -13.80 -10.88
C GLU A 367 -4.16 -13.67 -9.37
N GLY A 368 -4.61 -12.57 -8.76
CA GLY A 368 -4.61 -12.37 -7.31
C GLY A 368 -5.83 -13.01 -6.62
N GLY A 369 -6.75 -13.60 -7.38
CA GLY A 369 -7.99 -14.19 -6.88
C GLY A 369 -8.94 -13.15 -6.28
N SER A 370 -9.95 -13.62 -5.53
CA SER A 370 -10.95 -12.74 -4.91
C SER A 370 -10.38 -11.81 -3.83
N LEU A 371 -9.18 -12.12 -3.31
CA LEU A 371 -8.49 -11.33 -2.29
C LEU A 371 -7.51 -10.33 -2.90
N LEU A 372 -7.33 -10.32 -4.23
CA LEU A 372 -6.35 -9.47 -4.91
C LEU A 372 -4.95 -9.59 -4.27
N ALA A 373 -4.53 -10.83 -4.00
CA ALA A 373 -3.26 -11.14 -3.33
C ALA A 373 -2.17 -11.49 -4.36
N PHE A 374 -1.39 -10.48 -4.75
CA PHE A 374 -0.29 -10.60 -5.71
C PHE A 374 1.05 -10.83 -4.97
N ASP A 375 1.12 -11.90 -4.19
CA ASP A 375 2.32 -12.34 -3.46
C ASP A 375 2.96 -13.55 -4.15
N PHE A 376 3.70 -13.28 -5.24
CA PHE A 376 4.35 -14.32 -6.03
C PHE A 376 5.83 -14.51 -5.64
N PRO A 377 6.34 -15.74 -5.66
CA PRO A 377 7.74 -16.02 -5.36
C PRO A 377 8.68 -15.39 -6.41
N LEU A 378 9.85 -14.95 -5.94
CA LEU A 378 10.94 -14.44 -6.78
C LEU A 378 12.24 -15.13 -6.37
N ASP A 379 12.82 -15.90 -7.30
CA ASP A 379 14.13 -16.54 -7.12
C ASP A 379 15.08 -16.02 -8.21
N LEU A 380 15.88 -15.01 -7.86
CA LEU A 380 16.85 -14.37 -8.76
C LEU A 380 18.01 -15.30 -9.17
N SER A 381 18.12 -16.49 -8.59
CA SER A 381 19.07 -17.51 -9.06
C SER A 381 18.57 -18.29 -10.29
N LYS A 382 17.31 -18.09 -10.68
CA LYS A 382 16.66 -18.73 -11.82
C LYS A 382 16.53 -17.78 -13.00
N ALA A 383 16.20 -18.33 -14.16
CA ALA A 383 15.94 -17.54 -15.36
C ALA A 383 14.67 -16.67 -15.18
N PRO A 384 14.64 -15.43 -15.73
CA PRO A 384 13.53 -14.50 -15.66
C PRO A 384 12.12 -15.08 -15.85
N LYS A 385 11.96 -15.91 -16.88
CA LYS A 385 10.66 -16.56 -17.18
C LYS A 385 10.07 -17.39 -16.04
N THR A 386 10.87 -17.80 -15.06
CA THR A 386 10.42 -18.63 -13.93
C THR A 386 9.68 -17.83 -12.84
N TYR A 387 9.82 -16.50 -12.85
CA TYR A 387 9.18 -15.58 -11.90
C TYR A 387 8.38 -14.49 -12.62
N ILE A 388 7.78 -14.85 -13.77
CA ILE A 388 7.00 -13.93 -14.60
C ILE A 388 5.85 -13.26 -13.82
N ASP A 389 5.19 -13.98 -12.90
CA ASP A 389 4.08 -13.43 -12.10
C ASP A 389 4.55 -12.28 -11.19
N ALA A 390 5.72 -12.43 -10.56
CA ALA A 390 6.32 -11.37 -9.74
C ALA A 390 6.73 -10.16 -10.60
N SER A 391 7.19 -10.42 -11.82
CA SER A 391 7.65 -9.39 -12.78
C SER A 391 6.47 -8.56 -13.29
N VAL A 392 5.41 -9.22 -13.77
CA VAL A 392 4.17 -8.56 -14.19
C VAL A 392 3.51 -7.81 -13.03
N THR A 393 3.56 -8.35 -11.82
CA THR A 393 3.05 -7.67 -10.62
C THR A 393 3.84 -6.40 -10.32
N ASN A 394 5.18 -6.43 -10.38
CA ASN A 394 6.02 -5.26 -10.17
C ASN A 394 5.79 -4.19 -11.24
N LEU A 395 5.67 -4.61 -12.51
CA LEU A 395 5.35 -3.72 -13.64
C LEU A 395 3.97 -3.06 -13.48
N PHE A 396 2.96 -3.83 -13.07
CA PHE A 396 1.61 -3.34 -12.78
C PHE A 396 1.63 -2.30 -11.65
N TYR A 397 2.31 -2.61 -10.55
CA TYR A 397 2.45 -1.69 -9.41
C TYR A 397 3.08 -0.37 -9.85
N TRP A 398 4.21 -0.39 -10.55
CA TRP A 398 4.92 0.83 -10.95
C TRP A 398 4.16 1.66 -11.98
N ASN A 399 3.50 1.05 -12.98
CA ASN A 399 2.68 1.78 -13.93
C ASN A 399 1.51 2.52 -13.25
N ASN A 400 0.85 1.87 -12.28
CA ASN A 400 -0.23 2.52 -11.54
C ASN A 400 0.30 3.58 -10.55
N LEU A 401 1.39 3.31 -9.84
CA LEU A 401 1.96 4.26 -8.89
C LEU A 401 2.45 5.54 -9.60
N ILE A 402 3.11 5.41 -10.75
CA ILE A 402 3.56 6.56 -11.55
C ILE A 402 2.36 7.32 -12.11
N HIS A 403 1.33 6.62 -12.60
CA HIS A 403 0.07 7.26 -12.99
C HIS A 403 -0.48 8.11 -11.84
N ASP A 404 -0.66 7.50 -10.67
CA ASP A 404 -1.25 8.15 -9.50
C ASP A 404 -0.40 9.34 -9.04
N LEU A 405 0.92 9.17 -8.98
CA LEU A 405 1.84 10.24 -8.60
C LEU A 405 1.71 11.42 -9.57
N PHE A 406 1.94 11.21 -10.87
CA PHE A 406 1.95 12.31 -11.83
C PHE A 406 0.56 12.93 -12.04
N TYR A 407 -0.53 12.18 -11.81
CA TYR A 407 -1.87 12.73 -11.73
C TYR A 407 -1.95 13.84 -10.66
N ARG A 408 -1.38 13.60 -9.47
CA ARG A 408 -1.34 14.60 -8.37
C ARG A 408 -0.47 15.83 -8.70
N TYR A 409 0.48 15.72 -9.63
CA TYR A 409 1.29 16.83 -10.16
C TYR A 409 0.70 17.45 -11.46
N GLY A 410 -0.51 17.03 -11.85
CA GLY A 410 -1.29 17.65 -12.91
C GLY A 410 -1.13 17.02 -14.30
N PHE A 411 -0.66 15.78 -14.39
CA PHE A 411 -0.84 14.91 -15.55
C PHE A 411 -2.13 14.10 -15.39
N ASN A 412 -3.25 14.79 -15.50
CA ASN A 412 -4.60 14.25 -15.33
C ASN A 412 -5.30 14.07 -16.70
N GLU A 413 -6.60 13.80 -16.69
CA GLU A 413 -7.39 13.47 -17.89
C GLU A 413 -7.29 14.53 -18.98
N VAL A 414 -7.51 15.80 -18.63
CA VAL A 414 -7.41 16.92 -19.59
C VAL A 414 -5.99 17.19 -20.07
N ALA A 415 -4.98 16.76 -19.30
CA ALA A 415 -3.58 16.83 -19.68
C ALA A 415 -3.11 15.60 -20.48
N GLY A 416 -4.03 14.69 -20.83
CA GLY A 416 -3.75 13.53 -21.67
C GLY A 416 -2.97 12.44 -20.94
N ASN A 417 -3.35 12.13 -19.70
CA ASN A 417 -2.87 10.92 -19.02
C ASN A 417 -3.33 9.63 -19.72
N PHE A 418 -2.93 8.48 -19.18
CA PHE A 418 -3.30 7.18 -19.74
C PHE A 418 -4.36 6.51 -18.87
N GLN A 419 -5.61 6.53 -19.32
CA GLN A 419 -6.73 5.91 -18.61
C GLN A 419 -7.72 5.26 -19.59
N GLN A 420 -8.28 4.12 -19.20
CA GLN A 420 -9.33 3.48 -19.96
C GLN A 420 -10.61 4.32 -19.90
N TYR A 421 -10.88 4.92 -18.75
CA TYR A 421 -12.07 5.72 -18.45
C TYR A 421 -11.71 6.95 -17.59
N ASN A 422 -12.01 8.15 -18.10
CA ASN A 422 -11.67 9.44 -17.52
C ASN A 422 -12.75 9.98 -16.57
N HIS A 423 -13.76 9.19 -16.22
CA HIS A 423 -14.83 9.58 -15.30
C HIS A 423 -15.61 10.84 -15.72
N GLY A 424 -15.61 11.17 -17.02
CA GLY A 424 -16.22 12.39 -17.54
C GLY A 424 -15.47 13.68 -17.19
N LYS A 425 -14.22 13.61 -16.73
CA LYS A 425 -13.40 14.78 -16.34
C LYS A 425 -12.70 15.49 -17.50
N GLY A 426 -12.77 14.94 -18.71
CA GLY A 426 -12.17 15.50 -19.93
C GLY A 426 -11.12 14.58 -20.55
N GLY A 427 -10.30 15.09 -21.47
CA GLY A 427 -9.36 14.26 -22.23
C GLY A 427 -10.03 13.27 -23.17
N LYS A 428 -9.29 12.25 -23.62
CA LYS A 428 -9.83 11.13 -24.42
C LYS A 428 -9.57 9.78 -23.76
N ASP A 429 -10.65 9.08 -23.44
CA ASP A 429 -10.66 7.71 -22.92
C ASP A 429 -10.00 6.68 -23.85
N ASN A 430 -9.90 5.44 -23.36
CA ASN A 430 -9.43 4.24 -24.05
C ASN A 430 -7.93 4.26 -24.39
N ASP A 431 -7.12 4.73 -23.45
CA ASP A 431 -5.69 4.83 -23.67
C ASP A 431 -4.81 4.41 -22.50
N ALA A 432 -5.35 3.60 -21.58
CA ALA A 432 -4.56 2.89 -20.56
C ALA A 432 -3.27 2.29 -21.14
N VAL A 433 -2.19 2.26 -20.36
CA VAL A 433 -0.90 1.74 -20.84
C VAL A 433 -1.02 0.24 -21.10
N VAL A 434 -0.52 -0.23 -22.25
CA VAL A 434 -0.28 -1.66 -22.52
C VAL A 434 1.15 -1.95 -22.13
N ALA A 435 1.34 -2.67 -21.00
CA ALA A 435 2.65 -2.91 -20.41
C ALA A 435 3.07 -4.39 -20.55
N ASN A 436 4.08 -4.61 -21.37
CA ASN A 436 4.59 -5.94 -21.71
C ASN A 436 5.82 -6.27 -20.86
N ALA A 437 5.67 -7.22 -19.94
CA ALA A 437 6.79 -7.76 -19.15
C ALA A 437 7.55 -8.83 -19.94
N GLN A 438 8.87 -8.87 -19.75
CA GLN A 438 9.80 -9.80 -20.39
C GLN A 438 9.53 -9.97 -21.90
N ASP A 439 9.30 -8.86 -22.60
CA ASP A 439 8.88 -8.86 -23.98
C ASP A 439 9.96 -9.48 -24.89
N GLY A 440 9.59 -10.55 -25.60
CA GLY A 440 10.52 -11.35 -26.41
C GLY A 440 10.98 -10.69 -27.71
N SER A 441 10.57 -9.45 -28.00
CA SER A 441 11.00 -8.72 -29.19
C SER A 441 12.40 -8.09 -29.06
N GLY A 442 13.01 -8.12 -27.87
CA GLY A 442 14.35 -7.59 -27.62
C GLY A 442 14.99 -8.07 -26.32
N PHE A 443 16.24 -7.65 -26.13
CA PHE A 443 17.03 -7.83 -24.90
C PHE A 443 17.79 -6.53 -24.61
N ASN A 444 18.24 -6.36 -23.37
CA ASN A 444 19.14 -5.28 -22.91
C ASN A 444 18.65 -3.86 -23.24
N ASN A 445 17.34 -3.66 -23.14
CA ASN A 445 16.71 -2.38 -23.43
C ASN A 445 15.30 -2.32 -22.84
N ALA A 446 14.62 -1.21 -23.06
CA ALA A 446 13.17 -1.11 -22.98
C ALA A 446 12.70 -0.06 -24.01
N ASN A 447 11.39 0.15 -24.15
CA ASN A 447 10.86 1.29 -24.89
C ASN A 447 9.40 1.56 -24.55
N PHE A 448 8.98 2.81 -24.80
CA PHE A 448 7.61 3.24 -24.69
C PHE A 448 7.15 3.95 -25.98
N ALA A 449 6.06 3.48 -26.56
CA ALA A 449 5.39 4.15 -27.67
C ALA A 449 4.28 5.06 -27.15
N THR A 450 4.35 6.35 -27.47
CA THR A 450 3.38 7.37 -27.00
C THR A 450 2.57 7.96 -28.16
N PRO A 451 1.50 7.29 -28.62
CA PRO A 451 0.57 7.92 -29.56
C PRO A 451 -0.21 9.08 -28.87
N PRO A 452 -0.86 9.96 -29.65
CA PRO A 452 -1.68 11.04 -29.11
C PRO A 452 -2.82 10.52 -28.21
N ASP A 453 -3.34 11.42 -27.37
CA ASP A 453 -4.46 11.20 -26.44
C ASP A 453 -5.63 10.40 -27.05
N GLY A 454 -6.12 9.41 -26.30
CA GLY A 454 -7.14 8.45 -26.74
C GLY A 454 -6.61 7.24 -27.52
N GLN A 455 -5.30 6.99 -27.49
CA GLN A 455 -4.69 5.76 -27.99
C GLN A 455 -3.69 5.21 -26.98
N HIS A 456 -3.76 3.90 -26.73
CA HIS A 456 -2.90 3.21 -25.78
C HIS A 456 -1.41 3.53 -25.95
N GLY A 457 -0.78 4.00 -24.88
CA GLY A 457 0.67 3.91 -24.73
C GLY A 457 1.09 2.44 -24.69
N LYS A 458 2.24 2.08 -25.28
CA LYS A 458 2.74 0.69 -25.23
C LYS A 458 4.16 0.66 -24.67
N MET A 459 4.31 0.10 -23.48
CA MET A 459 5.58 -0.15 -22.80
C MET A 459 6.05 -1.57 -23.08
N ARG A 460 7.31 -1.74 -23.46
CA ARG A 460 7.96 -3.05 -23.62
C ARG A 460 9.21 -3.10 -22.77
N MET A 461 9.16 -3.93 -21.73
CA MET A 461 10.28 -4.20 -20.84
C MET A 461 11.00 -5.46 -21.30
N TYR A 462 12.33 -5.45 -21.31
CA TYR A 462 13.10 -6.61 -21.77
C TYR A 462 13.95 -7.22 -20.66
N VAL A 463 14.28 -8.50 -20.89
CA VAL A 463 15.30 -9.21 -20.14
C VAL A 463 16.69 -8.74 -20.58
N TRP A 464 17.63 -8.73 -19.64
CA TRP A 464 19.02 -8.35 -19.82
C TRP A 464 19.94 -9.58 -19.70
N ASP A 465 20.64 -9.91 -20.78
CA ASP A 465 21.50 -11.11 -20.90
C ASP A 465 23.00 -10.79 -20.79
N VAL A 466 23.35 -9.59 -20.31
CA VAL A 466 24.75 -9.16 -20.14
C VAL A 466 25.50 -9.84 -18.99
N ILE A 467 24.77 -10.49 -18.07
CA ILE A 467 25.35 -11.27 -16.97
C ILE A 467 24.56 -12.56 -16.73
N GLU A 468 25.14 -13.48 -15.96
CA GLU A 468 24.49 -14.74 -15.55
C GLU A 468 24.29 -14.81 -14.02
N PRO A 469 23.09 -15.16 -13.53
CA PRO A 469 21.84 -15.34 -14.29
C PRO A 469 21.37 -14.01 -14.93
N TRP A 470 20.64 -14.12 -16.06
CA TRP A 470 20.04 -12.96 -16.74
C TRP A 470 19.16 -12.17 -15.78
N ARG A 471 19.19 -10.84 -15.93
CA ARG A 471 18.42 -9.90 -15.09
C ARG A 471 17.15 -9.47 -15.80
N ASP A 472 16.10 -9.24 -15.05
CA ASP A 472 14.80 -8.85 -15.59
C ASP A 472 14.59 -7.34 -15.44
N GLY A 473 14.49 -6.61 -16.56
CA GLY A 473 14.27 -5.17 -16.53
C GLY A 473 12.98 -4.75 -15.81
N ASP A 474 11.99 -5.65 -15.71
CA ASP A 474 10.76 -5.44 -14.94
C ASP A 474 10.98 -5.34 -13.42
N LEU A 475 12.18 -5.68 -12.93
CA LEU A 475 12.54 -5.57 -11.51
C LEU A 475 13.41 -4.34 -11.21
N GLU A 476 13.75 -3.53 -12.22
CA GLU A 476 14.42 -2.24 -12.04
C GLU A 476 13.44 -1.09 -12.29
N SER A 477 12.91 -0.56 -11.19
CA SER A 477 11.96 0.55 -11.14
C SER A 477 12.42 1.75 -11.97
N GLY A 478 13.72 2.07 -11.96
CA GLY A 478 14.28 3.18 -12.74
C GLY A 478 14.05 3.03 -14.25
N ILE A 479 14.10 1.81 -14.81
CA ILE A 479 13.80 1.57 -16.23
C ILE A 479 12.30 1.77 -16.47
N ILE A 480 11.44 1.23 -15.61
CA ILE A 480 9.98 1.41 -15.75
C ILE A 480 9.58 2.89 -15.68
N ILE A 481 10.15 3.64 -14.74
CA ILE A 481 9.93 5.08 -14.59
C ILE A 481 10.41 5.82 -15.84
N HIS A 482 11.60 5.51 -16.34
CA HIS A 482 12.15 6.10 -17.57
C HIS A 482 11.18 5.91 -18.74
N GLU A 483 10.70 4.70 -18.95
CA GLU A 483 9.79 4.39 -20.05
C GLU A 483 8.45 5.11 -19.92
N TYR A 484 7.84 5.09 -18.73
CA TYR A 484 6.58 5.80 -18.51
C TYR A 484 6.75 7.33 -18.71
N SER A 485 7.94 7.85 -18.42
CA SER A 485 8.27 9.27 -18.58
C SER A 485 8.33 9.71 -20.04
N HIS A 486 8.59 8.82 -20.99
CA HIS A 486 8.37 9.12 -22.42
C HIS A 486 6.89 9.37 -22.71
N GLY A 487 5.99 8.62 -22.05
CA GLY A 487 4.55 8.86 -22.05
C GLY A 487 4.20 10.27 -21.56
N ILE A 488 4.64 10.60 -20.34
CA ILE A 488 4.38 11.89 -19.68
C ILE A 488 4.91 13.06 -20.51
N SER A 489 6.22 13.05 -20.83
CA SER A 489 6.88 14.17 -21.51
C SER A 489 6.30 14.41 -22.92
N THR A 490 5.98 13.35 -23.65
CA THR A 490 5.42 13.44 -25.02
C THR A 490 3.98 13.91 -25.02
N ARG A 491 3.13 13.46 -24.08
CA ARG A 491 1.72 13.93 -23.98
C ARG A 491 1.63 15.39 -23.53
N LEU A 492 2.50 15.82 -22.62
CA LEU A 492 2.48 17.20 -22.11
C LEU A 492 3.07 18.20 -23.13
N THR A 493 4.16 17.85 -23.83
CA THR A 493 4.87 18.77 -24.72
C THR A 493 4.10 19.02 -26.02
N GLY A 494 3.72 20.27 -26.27
CA GLY A 494 2.94 20.63 -27.47
C GLY A 494 1.46 20.20 -27.41
N GLY A 495 1.03 19.71 -26.24
CA GLY A 495 -0.34 19.36 -25.91
C GLY A 495 -0.74 17.91 -26.27
N PRO A 496 -1.77 17.36 -25.58
CA PRO A 496 -2.13 15.93 -25.63
C PRO A 496 -2.41 15.35 -27.02
N ALA A 497 -2.85 16.19 -27.95
CA ALA A 497 -3.20 15.79 -29.31
C ALA A 497 -1.99 15.64 -30.25
N ASN A 498 -0.76 15.99 -29.82
CA ASN A 498 0.41 16.04 -30.69
C ASN A 498 1.67 15.39 -30.09
N SER A 499 1.87 14.10 -30.37
CA SER A 499 3.06 13.36 -29.93
C SER A 499 4.34 13.60 -30.77
N ASN A 500 4.34 14.52 -31.75
CA ASN A 500 5.51 14.73 -32.62
C ASN A 500 6.56 15.69 -32.06
N CYS A 501 6.41 16.11 -30.81
CA CYS A 501 7.17 17.23 -30.27
C CYS A 501 8.54 16.86 -29.70
N LEU A 502 8.79 15.58 -29.40
CA LEU A 502 10.05 15.09 -28.81
C LEU A 502 10.70 13.97 -29.65
N GLY A 503 10.48 13.93 -30.95
CA GLY A 503 10.86 12.76 -31.75
C GLY A 503 12.35 12.61 -32.09
N TRP A 504 13.15 13.68 -32.12
CA TRP A 504 14.56 13.63 -32.53
C TRP A 504 15.37 14.86 -32.12
N GLY A 505 16.68 14.80 -32.36
CA GLY A 505 17.59 15.92 -32.13
C GLY A 505 17.72 16.26 -30.66
N GLU A 506 17.75 17.55 -30.35
CA GLU A 506 17.84 18.05 -28.97
C GLU A 506 16.54 17.83 -28.19
N ALA A 507 15.39 18.04 -28.83
CA ALA A 507 14.07 17.75 -28.25
C ALA A 507 13.94 16.26 -27.86
N GLY A 508 14.30 15.35 -28.77
CA GLY A 508 14.33 13.91 -28.45
C GLY A 508 15.37 13.55 -27.39
N GLY A 509 16.50 14.28 -27.36
CA GLY A 509 17.46 14.18 -26.28
C GLY A 509 16.85 14.52 -24.92
N MET A 510 16.10 15.62 -24.81
CA MET A 510 15.39 15.95 -23.56
C MET A 510 14.34 14.90 -23.21
N GLY A 511 13.68 14.29 -24.20
CA GLY A 511 12.81 13.12 -24.02
C GLY A 511 13.47 12.01 -23.19
N GLU A 512 14.71 11.64 -23.52
CA GLU A 512 15.51 10.71 -22.73
C GLU A 512 15.92 11.29 -21.37
N GLY A 513 16.30 12.56 -21.33
CA GLY A 513 16.77 13.21 -20.11
C GLY A 513 15.70 13.37 -19.03
N TRP A 514 14.44 13.63 -19.39
CA TRP A 514 13.34 13.67 -18.42
C TRP A 514 13.09 12.28 -17.81
N GLY A 515 13.21 11.21 -18.60
CA GLY A 515 13.08 9.83 -18.10
C GLY A 515 14.13 9.50 -17.06
N ASP A 516 15.40 9.73 -17.39
CA ASP A 516 16.51 9.52 -16.45
C ASP A 516 16.37 10.41 -15.19
N PHE A 517 15.95 11.67 -15.37
CA PHE A 517 15.76 12.59 -14.26
C PHE A 517 14.66 12.11 -13.30
N PHE A 518 13.48 11.74 -13.81
CA PHE A 518 12.39 11.24 -12.98
C PHE A 518 12.75 9.92 -12.31
N ALA A 519 13.39 8.99 -13.02
CA ALA A 519 13.90 7.75 -12.44
C ALA A 519 14.89 8.01 -11.29
N THR A 520 15.81 8.96 -11.48
CA THR A 520 16.84 9.31 -10.50
C THR A 520 16.25 9.95 -9.23
N ILE A 521 15.32 10.90 -9.35
CA ILE A 521 14.79 11.58 -8.17
C ILE A 521 13.82 10.70 -7.36
N LEU A 522 13.02 9.85 -8.02
CA LEU A 522 12.02 9.03 -7.35
C LEU A 522 12.62 7.84 -6.57
N ARG A 523 13.86 7.46 -6.87
CA ARG A 523 14.62 6.47 -6.08
C ARG A 523 15.39 7.07 -4.91
N MET A 524 15.38 8.40 -4.73
CA MET A 524 16.08 9.02 -3.61
C MET A 524 15.40 8.71 -2.27
N ASN A 525 16.23 8.58 -1.24
CA ASN A 525 15.83 8.30 0.12
C ASN A 525 16.64 9.16 1.10
N SER A 526 16.33 9.09 2.39
CA SER A 526 16.93 9.96 3.42
C SER A 526 18.45 9.79 3.61
N SER A 527 19.08 8.74 3.06
CA SER A 527 20.54 8.57 3.10
C SER A 527 21.27 9.35 2.01
N HIS A 528 20.57 9.75 0.95
CA HIS A 528 21.13 10.47 -0.19
C HIS A 528 21.28 11.97 0.09
N ASN A 529 22.29 12.58 -0.50
CA ASN A 529 22.58 14.01 -0.37
C ASN A 529 23.19 14.55 -1.68
N ARG A 530 23.49 15.85 -1.73
CA ARG A 530 24.05 16.52 -2.91
C ARG A 530 25.26 15.82 -3.56
N TYR A 531 26.05 15.09 -2.78
CA TYR A 531 27.24 14.39 -3.23
C TYR A 531 26.98 12.92 -3.61
N SER A 532 25.73 12.46 -3.54
CA SER A 532 25.32 11.16 -4.07
C SER A 532 25.41 11.16 -5.59
N ASP A 533 25.92 10.06 -6.13
CA ASP A 533 26.04 9.82 -7.56
C ASP A 533 25.07 8.69 -7.96
N PHE A 534 24.42 8.81 -9.11
CA PHE A 534 23.45 7.82 -9.58
C PHE A 534 23.76 7.35 -11.00
N GLY A 535 23.82 6.05 -11.20
CA GLY A 535 23.75 5.45 -12.52
C GLY A 535 22.32 5.08 -12.93
N MET A 536 22.17 4.66 -14.18
CA MET A 536 20.91 4.22 -14.77
C MET A 536 21.08 2.84 -15.36
N GLY A 537 20.14 1.93 -15.09
CA GLY A 537 20.24 0.55 -15.54
C GLY A 537 21.39 -0.20 -14.88
N ASP A 538 21.88 0.26 -13.72
CA ASP A 538 23.10 -0.28 -13.10
C ASP A 538 22.91 -1.76 -12.78
N TRP A 539 21.79 -2.10 -12.14
CA TRP A 539 21.51 -3.49 -11.82
C TRP A 539 21.26 -4.28 -13.10
N ALA A 540 20.32 -3.91 -13.96
CA ALA A 540 20.03 -4.66 -15.17
C ALA A 540 21.27 -4.89 -16.06
N ASN A 541 22.16 -3.89 -16.16
CA ASN A 541 23.37 -3.91 -16.98
C ASN A 541 24.62 -4.51 -16.29
N GLY A 542 24.48 -5.15 -15.12
CA GLY A 542 25.61 -5.84 -14.48
C GLY A 542 26.54 -4.97 -13.61
N GLY A 543 26.19 -3.71 -13.38
CA GLY A 543 26.79 -2.82 -12.38
C GLY A 543 27.44 -1.55 -12.92
N GLU A 544 27.65 -1.42 -14.24
CA GLU A 544 28.39 -0.28 -14.83
C GLU A 544 27.50 0.85 -15.40
N GLY A 545 26.18 0.76 -15.21
CA GLY A 545 25.22 1.70 -15.78
C GLY A 545 25.21 1.75 -17.30
N ILE A 546 24.30 2.52 -17.90
CA ILE A 546 24.15 2.62 -19.37
C ILE A 546 24.49 4.01 -19.92
N ARG A 547 24.72 4.99 -19.04
CA ARG A 547 25.10 6.35 -19.41
C ARG A 547 26.61 6.54 -19.28
N ARG A 548 27.15 7.56 -19.94
CA ARG A 548 28.60 7.76 -20.02
C ARG A 548 29.24 8.16 -18.69
N TYR A 549 28.48 8.89 -17.87
CA TYR A 549 28.86 9.33 -16.55
C TYR A 549 27.66 9.11 -15.61
N PRO A 550 27.89 8.82 -14.32
CA PRO A 550 26.82 8.87 -13.35
C PRO A 550 26.36 10.32 -13.14
N TYR A 551 25.09 10.50 -12.81
CA TYR A 551 24.54 11.80 -12.45
C TYR A 551 25.16 12.28 -11.14
N SER A 552 25.81 13.45 -11.18
CA SER A 552 26.66 13.91 -10.10
C SER A 552 26.84 15.42 -10.11
N THR A 553 26.66 16.06 -8.96
CA THR A 553 26.93 17.50 -8.82
C THR A 553 28.44 17.84 -8.89
N SER A 554 29.32 16.85 -9.00
CA SER A 554 30.76 17.02 -9.20
C SER A 554 31.11 17.09 -10.68
N LEU A 555 31.61 18.25 -11.13
CA LEU A 555 32.14 18.44 -12.50
C LEU A 555 33.35 17.53 -12.82
N LYS A 556 33.97 16.92 -11.80
CA LYS A 556 35.01 15.92 -11.98
C LYS A 556 34.43 14.54 -12.32
N THR A 557 33.31 14.19 -11.68
CA THR A 557 32.63 12.91 -11.87
C THR A 557 31.83 12.92 -13.17
N ASN A 558 31.00 13.95 -13.35
CA ASN A 558 30.29 14.20 -14.59
C ASN A 558 30.73 15.56 -15.18
N PRO A 559 31.54 15.60 -16.25
CA PRO A 559 31.99 16.84 -16.87
C PRO A 559 31.05 17.36 -17.96
N GLU A 560 29.87 16.77 -18.15
CA GLU A 560 28.94 17.15 -19.23
C GLU A 560 28.43 18.59 -19.06
N LEU A 561 28.47 19.33 -20.18
CA LEU A 561 28.04 20.71 -20.33
C LEU A 561 27.16 20.84 -21.58
N PHE A 562 26.44 21.94 -21.72
CA PHE A 562 25.62 22.23 -22.90
C PHE A 562 26.37 22.09 -24.24
N SER A 563 27.62 22.54 -24.32
CA SER A 563 28.48 22.38 -25.51
C SER A 563 28.85 20.93 -25.84
N TYR A 564 28.62 19.97 -24.94
CA TYR A 564 28.88 18.55 -25.22
C TYR A 564 27.93 18.00 -26.28
N LEU A 565 26.77 18.63 -26.50
CA LEU A 565 25.83 18.25 -27.55
C LEU A 565 26.47 18.22 -28.95
N ASP A 566 27.56 18.98 -29.17
CA ASP A 566 28.30 19.02 -30.44
C ASP A 566 29.49 18.04 -30.50
N LYS A 567 29.81 17.36 -29.40
CA LYS A 567 30.98 16.46 -29.35
C LYS A 567 30.70 15.15 -30.09
N PRO A 568 31.75 14.52 -30.67
CA PRO A 568 31.65 13.16 -31.17
C PRO A 568 31.09 12.22 -30.09
N GLY A 569 30.02 11.49 -30.44
CA GLY A 569 29.31 10.58 -29.55
C GLY A 569 27.98 11.11 -29.01
N TYR A 570 27.66 12.40 -29.19
CA TYR A 570 26.40 13.01 -28.73
C TYR A 570 25.35 13.15 -29.84
N TRP A 571 25.53 12.43 -30.96
CA TRP A 571 24.59 12.44 -32.08
C TRP A 571 23.25 11.77 -31.74
N GLY A 572 23.27 10.71 -30.91
CA GLY A 572 22.09 9.99 -30.44
C GLY A 572 21.34 10.72 -29.32
N VAL A 573 20.04 10.46 -29.20
CA VAL A 573 19.17 11.09 -28.20
C VAL A 573 19.60 10.74 -26.77
N HIS A 574 19.99 9.49 -26.49
CA HIS A 574 20.44 9.06 -25.16
C HIS A 574 21.61 9.89 -24.61
N ALA A 575 22.63 10.14 -25.44
CA ALA A 575 23.79 10.92 -25.02
C ALA A 575 23.43 12.39 -24.79
N LYS A 576 22.52 12.96 -25.59
CA LYS A 576 21.99 14.31 -25.33
C LYS A 576 21.15 14.35 -24.05
N GLY A 577 20.37 13.31 -23.81
CA GLY A 577 19.53 13.17 -22.62
C GLY A 577 20.33 13.15 -21.33
N ALA A 578 21.49 12.48 -21.32
CA ALA A 578 22.40 12.52 -20.17
C ALA A 578 22.80 13.96 -19.78
N VAL A 579 23.12 14.81 -20.77
CA VAL A 579 23.44 16.23 -20.52
C VAL A 579 22.24 16.98 -19.92
N TRP A 580 21.02 16.70 -20.38
CA TRP A 580 19.79 17.33 -19.87
C TRP A 580 19.48 16.87 -18.44
N ALA A 581 19.47 15.57 -18.19
CA ALA A 581 19.22 14.97 -16.89
C ALA A 581 20.24 15.47 -15.85
N GLU A 582 21.53 15.51 -16.20
CA GLU A 582 22.59 16.07 -15.35
C GLU A 582 22.33 17.55 -15.03
N THR A 583 21.85 18.32 -16.00
CA THR A 583 21.51 19.72 -15.77
C THR A 583 20.34 19.88 -14.79
N LEU A 584 19.29 19.05 -14.93
CA LEU A 584 18.18 19.04 -13.99
C LEU A 584 18.59 18.51 -12.61
N TYR A 585 19.57 17.61 -12.52
CA TYR A 585 20.13 17.12 -11.26
C TYR A 585 20.73 18.26 -10.41
N GLU A 586 21.40 19.22 -11.05
CA GLU A 586 21.91 20.42 -10.37
C GLU A 586 20.78 21.34 -9.87
N VAL A 587 19.73 21.53 -10.68
CA VAL A 587 18.54 22.31 -10.28
C VAL A 587 17.84 21.66 -9.10
N TYR A 588 17.63 20.35 -9.16
CA TYR A 588 17.03 19.55 -8.10
C TYR A 588 17.75 19.75 -6.77
N TRP A 589 19.08 19.56 -6.73
CA TRP A 589 19.82 19.72 -5.49
C TRP A 589 19.84 21.16 -4.98
N ASN A 590 19.81 22.17 -5.86
CA ASN A 590 19.69 23.56 -5.41
C ASN A 590 18.35 23.83 -4.72
N LEU A 591 17.27 23.23 -5.22
CA LEU A 591 15.94 23.35 -4.61
C LEU A 591 15.84 22.54 -3.32
N VAL A 592 16.41 21.32 -3.27
CA VAL A 592 16.48 20.51 -2.05
C VAL A 592 17.30 21.20 -0.96
N ASP A 593 18.43 21.84 -1.30
CA ASP A 593 19.21 22.60 -0.32
C ASP A 593 18.44 23.79 0.24
N LYS A 594 17.59 24.44 -0.58
CA LYS A 594 16.79 25.59 -0.15
C LYS A 594 15.57 25.19 0.69
N HIS A 595 14.87 24.14 0.29
CA HIS A 595 13.54 23.78 0.80
C HIS A 595 13.49 22.48 1.60
N GLY A 596 14.62 21.80 1.74
CA GLY A 596 14.71 20.47 2.35
C GLY A 596 14.14 19.36 1.47
N PHE A 597 14.16 18.15 2.01
CA PHE A 597 13.72 16.91 1.36
C PHE A 597 12.59 16.27 2.17
N THR A 598 11.66 15.60 1.49
CA THR A 598 10.66 14.72 2.12
C THR A 598 10.59 13.37 1.40
N LEU A 599 10.27 12.31 2.15
CA LEU A 599 9.92 11.00 1.58
C LEU A 599 8.45 10.95 1.11
N ASP A 600 7.62 11.90 1.55
CA ASP A 600 6.20 11.96 1.19
C ASP A 600 6.01 12.60 -0.18
N TRP A 601 6.09 11.77 -1.22
CA TRP A 601 5.91 12.22 -2.61
C TRP A 601 4.49 12.62 -2.96
N PHE A 602 3.49 12.03 -2.30
CA PHE A 602 2.08 12.31 -2.54
C PHE A 602 1.59 13.49 -1.69
N PRO A 603 0.88 14.47 -2.28
CA PRO A 603 0.22 15.48 -1.50
C PRO A 603 -0.90 14.87 -0.63
N PRO A 604 -1.19 15.44 0.55
CA PRO A 604 -2.33 15.00 1.35
C PRO A 604 -3.65 15.29 0.64
N VAL A 605 -4.68 14.51 0.98
CA VAL A 605 -6.06 14.80 0.55
C VAL A 605 -6.58 15.95 1.41
N LEU A 606 -6.91 17.07 0.78
CA LEU A 606 -7.45 18.24 1.47
C LEU A 606 -8.98 18.19 1.47
N ASP A 607 -9.59 18.31 2.65
CA ASP A 607 -11.02 18.60 2.75
C ASP A 607 -11.31 20.10 2.50
N GLU A 608 -12.56 20.46 2.22
CA GLU A 608 -12.93 21.85 1.93
C GLU A 608 -12.74 22.80 3.11
N SER A 609 -12.69 22.30 4.34
CA SER A 609 -12.56 23.09 5.56
C SER A 609 -11.11 23.37 5.95
N THR A 610 -10.17 22.54 5.49
CA THR A 610 -8.75 22.60 5.83
C THR A 610 -8.00 23.53 4.85
N PRO A 611 -7.43 24.66 5.32
CA PRO A 611 -6.58 25.49 4.49
C PRO A 611 -5.33 24.70 4.06
N PRO A 612 -4.91 24.71 2.79
CA PRO A 612 -3.70 24.02 2.37
C PRO A 612 -2.46 24.41 3.21
N SER A 613 -2.39 25.68 3.61
CA SER A 613 -1.31 26.24 4.42
C SER A 613 -1.21 25.67 5.85
N SER A 614 -2.23 24.94 6.33
CA SER A 614 -2.16 24.24 7.63
C SER A 614 -1.56 22.83 7.51
N SER A 615 -1.31 22.35 6.30
CA SER A 615 -0.57 21.11 6.06
C SER A 615 0.93 21.39 6.04
N ASP A 616 1.71 20.53 6.68
CA ASP A 616 3.17 20.59 6.62
C ASP A 616 3.75 20.24 5.24
N TRP A 617 2.93 19.72 4.33
CA TRP A 617 3.35 19.36 2.96
C TRP A 617 3.38 20.56 2.00
N TYR A 618 2.52 21.56 2.24
CA TYR A 618 2.38 22.74 1.39
C TYR A 618 3.08 23.96 1.98
N SER A 619 3.57 24.84 1.12
CA SER A 619 4.13 26.14 1.54
C SER A 619 3.06 26.98 2.25
N PRO A 620 3.42 27.81 3.25
CA PRO A 620 2.51 28.77 3.89
C PRO A 620 1.82 29.73 2.91
N GLU A 621 2.40 29.95 1.73
CA GLU A 621 1.82 30.79 0.68
C GLU A 621 0.71 30.09 -0.12
N SER A 622 0.52 28.79 0.09
CA SER A 622 -0.47 27.99 -0.62
C SER A 622 -1.89 28.44 -0.30
N LYS A 623 -2.72 28.51 -1.34
CA LYS A 623 -4.14 28.85 -1.30
C LYS A 623 -4.95 27.76 -1.99
N LYS A 624 -6.26 27.69 -1.77
CA LYS A 624 -7.13 26.64 -2.36
C LYS A 624 -6.99 26.45 -3.88
N LYS A 625 -6.65 27.52 -4.63
CA LYS A 625 -6.46 27.48 -6.10
C LYS A 625 -4.99 27.49 -6.53
N LYS A 626 -4.06 27.49 -5.59
CA LYS A 626 -2.62 27.62 -5.82
C LYS A 626 -1.88 26.82 -4.75
N LEU A 627 -1.65 25.55 -5.04
CA LEU A 627 -1.02 24.59 -4.14
C LEU A 627 0.47 24.53 -4.46
N ILE A 628 1.32 24.89 -3.51
CA ILE A 628 2.77 24.98 -3.72
C ILE A 628 3.44 23.92 -2.82
N PRO A 629 4.07 22.87 -3.39
CA PRO A 629 4.83 21.92 -2.59
C PRO A 629 5.92 22.63 -1.77
N LYS A 630 6.04 22.26 -0.50
CA LYS A 630 6.98 22.91 0.43
C LYS A 630 8.43 22.44 0.26
N HIS A 631 8.63 21.18 -0.10
CA HIS A 631 9.94 20.54 -0.12
C HIS A 631 10.58 20.59 -1.50
N GLY A 632 11.91 20.64 -1.57
CA GLY A 632 12.64 20.86 -2.81
C GLY A 632 12.45 19.74 -3.83
N ASN A 633 12.36 18.49 -3.40
CA ASN A 633 12.16 17.35 -4.29
C ASN A 633 10.76 17.35 -4.93
N THR A 634 9.70 17.56 -4.14
CA THR A 634 8.32 17.63 -4.64
C THR A 634 8.08 18.92 -5.43
N LEU A 635 8.67 20.04 -5.03
CA LEU A 635 8.63 21.28 -5.79
C LEU A 635 9.32 21.14 -7.15
N THR A 636 10.50 20.53 -7.21
CA THR A 636 11.20 20.30 -8.48
C THR A 636 10.36 19.46 -9.43
N LEU A 637 9.75 18.38 -8.95
CA LEU A 637 8.85 17.55 -9.75
C LEU A 637 7.68 18.37 -10.32
N GLN A 638 7.03 19.19 -9.49
CA GLN A 638 5.96 20.10 -9.94
C GLN A 638 6.43 21.08 -11.02
N LEU A 639 7.56 21.73 -10.82
CA LEU A 639 8.10 22.72 -11.76
C LEU A 639 8.50 22.11 -13.10
N VAL A 640 9.06 20.90 -13.11
CA VAL A 640 9.41 20.19 -14.35
C VAL A 640 8.14 19.76 -15.10
N VAL A 641 7.13 19.22 -14.40
CA VAL A 641 5.85 18.84 -15.01
C VAL A 641 5.11 20.05 -15.60
N ASP A 642 5.14 21.19 -14.91
CA ASP A 642 4.55 22.42 -15.43
C ASP A 642 5.38 23.03 -16.57
N GLY A 643 6.71 22.94 -16.51
CA GLY A 643 7.60 23.34 -17.61
C GLY A 643 7.32 22.55 -18.90
N LEU A 644 7.07 21.23 -18.80
CA LEU A 644 6.67 20.39 -19.93
C LEU A 644 5.38 20.86 -20.60
N LYS A 645 4.43 21.42 -19.84
CA LYS A 645 3.17 21.97 -20.36
C LYS A 645 3.35 23.34 -21.03
N LEU A 646 4.34 24.12 -20.60
CA LEU A 646 4.58 25.49 -21.07
C LEU A 646 5.48 25.55 -22.32
N GLN A 647 6.43 24.64 -22.43
CA GLN A 647 7.44 24.68 -23.49
C GLN A 647 6.82 24.47 -24.90
N PRO A 648 7.44 25.05 -25.95
CA PRO A 648 6.95 24.87 -27.32
C PRO A 648 7.12 23.42 -27.80
N CYS A 649 6.45 23.09 -28.90
CA CYS A 649 6.73 21.84 -29.60
C CYS A 649 8.14 21.86 -30.20
N ARG A 650 8.90 20.77 -30.05
CA ARG A 650 10.29 20.61 -30.48
C ARG A 650 11.23 21.66 -29.85
N PRO A 651 11.26 21.75 -28.51
CA PRO A 651 12.07 22.75 -27.80
C PRO A 651 13.57 22.45 -27.92
N PHE A 652 14.38 23.51 -27.83
CA PHE A 652 15.79 23.43 -27.44
C PHE A 652 15.92 23.42 -25.91
N PHE A 653 17.10 23.06 -25.37
CA PHE A 653 17.39 23.10 -23.93
C PHE A 653 17.15 24.49 -23.34
N ILE A 654 17.39 25.54 -24.13
CA ILE A 654 17.14 26.94 -23.74
C ILE A 654 15.63 27.18 -23.56
N ASP A 655 14.79 26.66 -24.46
CA ASP A 655 13.34 26.82 -24.37
C ASP A 655 12.79 26.08 -23.14
N ALA A 656 13.25 24.84 -22.92
CA ALA A 656 12.84 24.03 -21.77
C ALA A 656 13.31 24.63 -20.43
N ARG A 657 14.54 25.17 -20.38
CA ARG A 657 15.05 25.95 -19.24
C ARG A 657 14.13 27.12 -18.92
N ASP A 658 13.82 27.93 -19.93
CA ASP A 658 13.01 29.13 -19.75
C ASP A 658 11.58 28.77 -19.33
N ALA A 659 11.03 27.66 -19.83
CA ALA A 659 9.73 27.12 -19.40
C ALA A 659 9.72 26.69 -17.92
N ILE A 660 10.78 26.07 -17.41
CA ILE A 660 10.90 25.70 -15.99
C ILE A 660 11.02 26.95 -15.10
N ILE A 661 11.78 27.96 -15.53
CA ILE A 661 11.86 29.25 -14.83
C ILE A 661 10.50 29.95 -14.81
N GLN A 662 9.76 29.91 -15.92
CA GLN A 662 8.41 30.46 -16.00
C GLN A 662 7.41 29.69 -15.11
N ALA A 663 7.54 28.36 -15.03
CA ALA A 663 6.74 27.56 -14.11
C ALA A 663 6.92 28.02 -12.66
N ASP A 664 8.16 28.31 -12.24
CA ASP A 664 8.44 28.86 -10.91
C ASP A 664 7.86 30.27 -10.73
N GLU A 665 7.98 31.13 -11.74
CA GLU A 665 7.38 32.47 -11.70
C GLU A 665 5.85 32.42 -11.48
N ILE A 666 5.16 31.50 -12.17
CA ILE A 666 3.70 31.31 -12.03
C ILE A 666 3.36 30.69 -10.66
N LEU A 667 4.07 29.62 -10.27
CA LEU A 667 3.73 28.82 -9.11
C LEU A 667 4.19 29.45 -7.79
N THR A 668 5.34 30.11 -7.74
CA THR A 668 5.90 30.66 -6.49
C THR A 668 6.07 32.17 -6.53
N GLY A 669 5.82 32.81 -7.68
CA GLY A 669 6.18 34.22 -7.86
C GLY A 669 7.68 34.41 -8.15
N GLY A 670 8.40 33.34 -8.47
CA GLY A 670 9.82 33.39 -8.80
C GLY A 670 10.73 33.32 -7.58
N ASP A 671 10.26 32.76 -6.46
CA ASP A 671 11.03 32.63 -5.22
C ASP A 671 12.32 31.83 -5.44
N ASN A 672 12.33 30.91 -6.41
CA ASN A 672 13.46 30.00 -6.66
C ASN A 672 14.29 30.36 -7.87
N PHE A 673 14.04 31.55 -8.42
CA PHE A 673 14.63 32.02 -9.65
C PHE A 673 16.16 31.90 -9.64
N CYS A 674 16.82 32.25 -8.55
CA CYS A 674 18.28 32.20 -8.48
C CYS A 674 18.84 30.80 -8.32
N GLU A 675 18.15 29.91 -7.61
CA GLU A 675 18.54 28.51 -7.40
C GLU A 675 18.46 27.75 -8.73
N ILE A 676 17.38 27.98 -9.49
CA ILE A 676 17.17 27.39 -10.81
C ILE A 676 18.25 27.89 -11.79
N TRP A 677 18.46 29.21 -11.87
CA TRP A 677 19.50 29.78 -12.74
C TRP A 677 20.90 29.29 -12.42
N ARG A 678 21.26 29.13 -11.15
CA ARG A 678 22.57 28.60 -10.75
C ARG A 678 22.76 27.15 -11.22
N GLY A 679 21.72 26.32 -11.15
CA GLY A 679 21.77 24.94 -11.62
C GLY A 679 22.05 24.86 -13.11
N PHE A 680 21.25 25.57 -13.92
CA PHE A 680 21.45 25.64 -15.37
C PHE A 680 22.79 26.27 -15.76
N ALA A 681 23.16 27.39 -15.15
CA ALA A 681 24.41 28.09 -15.47
C ALA A 681 25.65 27.23 -15.14
N LYS A 682 25.62 26.41 -14.08
CA LYS A 682 26.72 25.51 -13.74
C LYS A 682 27.04 24.51 -14.86
N ARG A 683 26.05 24.14 -15.67
CA ARG A 683 26.17 23.21 -16.81
C ARG A 683 26.20 23.90 -18.17
N GLY A 684 26.54 25.19 -18.20
CA GLY A 684 26.71 25.96 -19.45
C GLY A 684 25.42 26.54 -20.04
N LEU A 685 24.28 26.40 -19.36
CA LEU A 685 22.97 26.92 -19.79
C LEU A 685 22.61 28.27 -19.15
N GLY A 686 23.60 29.15 -18.96
CA GLY A 686 23.44 30.50 -18.40
C GLY A 686 22.75 31.50 -19.33
N VAL A 687 22.64 32.74 -18.89
CA VAL A 687 21.81 33.79 -19.51
C VAL A 687 22.18 34.12 -20.96
N LYS A 688 23.42 33.88 -21.38
CA LYS A 688 23.89 34.08 -22.77
C LYS A 688 24.12 32.79 -23.55
N ALA A 689 23.73 31.64 -23.00
CA ALA A 689 23.80 30.37 -23.72
C ALA A 689 22.99 30.47 -25.01
N LYS A 690 23.53 29.94 -26.11
CA LYS A 690 22.86 30.05 -27.42
C LYS A 690 23.34 28.98 -28.40
N VAL A 691 22.49 28.69 -29.37
CA VAL A 691 22.83 27.88 -30.55
C VAL A 691 23.21 28.81 -31.70
N ILE A 692 24.43 28.72 -32.21
CA ILE A 692 24.94 29.55 -33.31
C ILE A 692 24.81 28.80 -34.63
N GLY A 693 24.15 29.40 -35.62
CA GLY A 693 24.05 28.82 -36.97
C GLY A 693 23.13 27.60 -37.08
N GLY A 694 22.25 27.39 -36.09
CA GLY A 694 21.26 26.31 -36.12
C GLY A 694 20.06 26.61 -37.01
N SER A 695 19.29 25.57 -37.32
CA SER A 695 18.00 25.66 -38.02
C SER A 695 16.89 25.09 -37.13
N PRO A 696 15.60 25.38 -37.42
CA PRO A 696 14.47 24.73 -36.74
C PRO A 696 14.44 23.19 -36.85
N TRP A 697 15.23 22.63 -37.76
CA TRP A 697 15.33 21.18 -37.98
C TRP A 697 16.56 20.56 -37.29
N GLY A 698 17.32 21.36 -36.55
CA GLY A 698 18.55 20.98 -35.86
C GLY A 698 19.81 21.58 -36.50
N GLY A 699 20.95 21.21 -35.93
CA GLY A 699 22.27 21.76 -36.27
C GLY A 699 22.59 23.05 -35.52
N GLY A 700 23.77 23.60 -35.80
CA GLY A 700 24.33 24.74 -35.07
C GLY A 700 25.38 24.30 -34.04
N ILE A 701 26.01 25.28 -33.40
CA ILE A 701 27.03 25.08 -32.37
C ILE A 701 26.51 25.66 -31.06
N HIS A 702 26.46 24.84 -30.03
CA HIS A 702 26.05 25.17 -28.67
C HIS A 702 27.19 25.91 -27.98
N LYS A 703 26.90 27.15 -27.56
CA LYS A 703 27.85 27.97 -26.81
C LYS A 703 27.44 28.05 -25.36
N ASP A 704 28.33 27.55 -24.49
CA ASP A 704 28.17 27.65 -23.04
C ASP A 704 28.15 29.11 -22.57
N ASP A 705 27.35 29.37 -21.53
CA ASP A 705 27.46 30.54 -20.68
C ASP A 705 27.26 30.12 -19.22
N PHE A 706 28.11 30.62 -18.33
CA PHE A 706 28.07 30.27 -16.90
C PHE A 706 27.54 31.42 -16.03
N LYS A 707 27.02 32.48 -16.66
CA LYS A 707 26.54 33.67 -15.94
C LYS A 707 25.09 33.49 -15.54
N VAL A 708 24.78 33.92 -14.31
CA VAL A 708 23.42 34.06 -13.80
C VAL A 708 22.89 35.49 -14.02
N PRO A 709 21.57 35.73 -13.96
CA PRO A 709 21.01 37.07 -14.02
C PRO A 709 21.59 38.00 -12.94
N LYS A 710 21.66 39.31 -13.22
CA LYS A 710 22.27 40.29 -12.31
C LYS A 710 21.72 40.22 -10.90
N LYS A 711 20.40 40.07 -10.74
CA LYS A 711 19.72 39.96 -9.43
C LYS A 711 20.11 38.72 -8.60
N CYS A 712 20.83 37.76 -9.18
CA CYS A 712 21.28 36.54 -8.52
C CYS A 712 22.76 36.53 -8.15
N LYS A 713 23.50 37.58 -8.54
CA LYS A 713 24.84 37.84 -8.03
C LYS A 713 24.69 38.25 -6.56
N LYS A 714 25.55 37.70 -5.69
CA LYS A 714 25.65 38.20 -4.31
C LYS A 714 26.40 39.54 -4.37
N ASP A 715 25.97 40.55 -3.61
CA ASP A 715 26.61 41.88 -3.50
C ASP A 715 27.94 41.82 -2.71
N HIS A 716 28.81 40.86 -3.01
CA HIS A 716 30.09 40.68 -2.33
C HIS A 716 31.29 40.60 -3.28
N ASP A 717 31.22 41.32 -4.40
CA ASP A 717 32.37 41.62 -5.27
C ASP A 717 32.52 43.15 -5.45
N ASP A 718 32.41 43.92 -4.36
CA ASP A 718 32.68 45.37 -4.33
C ASP A 718 34.04 45.72 -3.68
N ASP A 719 34.95 44.74 -3.55
CA ASP A 719 36.36 44.99 -3.20
C ASP A 719 37.25 44.05 -4.03
N ASP A 720 37.67 44.53 -5.20
CA ASP A 720 39.06 44.44 -5.70
C ASP A 720 39.11 45.05 -7.11
N ASP A 721 39.24 46.38 -7.10
CA ASP A 721 40.17 47.19 -7.90
C ASP A 721 40.29 46.91 -9.41
N ASP A 722 39.60 47.78 -10.15
CA ASP A 722 40.21 48.77 -11.05
C ASP A 722 41.75 48.62 -11.23
N TYR A 723 42.16 47.82 -12.20
CA TYR A 723 43.41 48.06 -12.93
C TYR A 723 43.06 48.40 -14.36
N SER A 724 43.04 49.71 -14.60
CA SER A 724 43.17 50.37 -15.87
C SER A 724 44.34 49.80 -16.69
N ASP A 725 44.12 49.75 -18.00
CA ASP A 725 45.16 49.89 -19.02
C ASP A 725 46.16 50.99 -18.62
N ASP A 726 47.47 50.68 -18.66
CA ASP A 726 48.52 51.51 -19.30
C ASP A 726 49.92 50.85 -19.13
N ASP A 727 50.69 50.90 -20.23
CA ASP A 727 52.15 50.75 -20.41
C ASP A 727 52.83 49.35 -20.30
N ASP A 728 52.98 48.66 -21.44
CA ASP A 728 54.23 48.53 -22.27
C ASP A 728 54.12 47.42 -23.34
#